data_AF-A0AB32TG96-F1
#
_entry.id   AF-A0AB32TG96-F1
#
_cell.length_a   1.000
_cell.length_b   1.000
_cell.length_c   1.000
_cell.angle_alpha   90.00
_cell.angle_beta   90.00
_cell.angle_gamma   90.00
#
_symmetry.space_group_name_H-M   'P 1'
#
loop_
_entity.id
_entity.type
_entity.pdbx_description
1 polymer ?
#
loop_
_entity_poly.entity_id
_entity_poly.type
_entity_poly.pdbx_seq_one_letter_code
_entity_poly.pdbx_strand_id
1 'polypeptide(L)'
;MLRLISCHRWQTFVRSGCWVRRCSTSVKSKPQQGSDQTRLNPLNIQMLSRNLQEQIFRGQTQEYTDEDVERSIRHLEHHGLWGKETSLLPDVQLRLPEMYGSNIDEHFRLLAQKQSLPYLEAASQLQKAQIPEMPQEWAWEVGWTRYGADGESQKVNFPDENALVFDVEVCMAEGHCPTLAVALSPTAWYSWCSHRLVEDRYAWSSDLSLADLIPLETLANSSQPRGGEWKERLVVGHNVSFDRAHIKEQYLLKGSKMRFLDTMSLHMAISGLTGFQRSLWMASKYGKRKGLQEVKEHMKRLGRRPEGPKIGSWEWVNISSINNLADVHALYVGGDPLMKESRELFVKGSMSDIRGNFQELMQYCALDVLATQEVFTQQLPLFMERCPHPVTLAGMLEMGVCYLPVNHNWRRYLEDAQATYEELQREMKKSLMILADDACQLLQDDRYKDDPWLWDLDWDVQEFKQKKVPVSKKKAKQEAEATEAANDSEAIDWPEDPGPPLEEEEGDSDPRRELLQRLKETVSCLPKRRQHLPAHPSWYRKLCVKMSEAEDWSPGASLISLQMRITPKLMGLTWDGFPLHYTDQHGWGYLVPGRRDNLDISEDNEEPVCPYRAIESVYKEYCEQKGKEQPKYPDSPVSDELMLTDTAVWQTVEEVSRLEMFDDEALSTAAPSKRITKKVNSVFKSLNGECPYHHGNGPYNDVNIPGCWFFKLPHKDGNENNVGSPFSKDFLSKMESGTLQAGREGTNATRALEINKMISFWRNAQKRISSQMVVWLRRAELPRSVRLHQDYDEEGQYGAILPQVIPAGTVTRRAVEPTWLTASNARKDRVGSELKAMVQVPPAYHLVGADVDSQELWIAAMLGEAHFAGMHGCTAFGWMTLQGKKSQGTDLHSRTADAVGISREHAKVFNYGRIYGAGQPFAERLLMQFNHRLSQQEAAGKARQMYALTKGLRRYHLSEEGEWLLQKLNVNVERAEDGSISLQDLRKISKVATQSTTRGSKKKWNLTAGRVWTDGTESYMFNKLESIAQSDRPATPVLNCRISRALEPSAVQEEVHVCI
;
A
#
# COMPACT_ATOMS: atom_id res chain seq x y z
N MET A 1 -9.32 15.13 -48.76
CA MET A 1 -9.02 13.79 -49.32
C MET A 1 -7.83 13.94 -50.28
N LEU A 2 -6.66 13.38 -49.92
CA LEU A 2 -5.38 13.21 -50.66
C LEU A 2 -4.80 14.35 -51.56
N ARG A 3 -3.60 14.83 -51.21
CA ARG A 3 -2.35 15.03 -52.03
C ARG A 3 -1.37 15.93 -51.23
N LEU A 4 -0.22 15.44 -50.74
CA LEU A 4 1.10 15.27 -51.39
C LEU A 4 1.88 16.58 -51.71
N ILE A 5 3.05 16.72 -51.04
CA ILE A 5 4.39 17.14 -51.54
C ILE A 5 4.93 18.58 -51.28
N SER A 6 6.15 18.55 -50.70
CA SER A 6 7.37 19.40 -50.79
C SER A 6 7.47 20.85 -50.29
N CYS A 7 8.31 21.00 -49.26
CA CYS A 7 9.59 21.74 -49.20
C CYS A 7 9.92 22.75 -50.33
N HIS A 8 10.11 24.03 -50.00
CA HIS A 8 11.41 24.72 -50.05
C HIS A 8 11.38 26.18 -49.57
N ARG A 9 12.57 26.63 -49.17
CA ARG A 9 13.05 27.98 -48.76
C ARG A 9 12.40 29.18 -49.48
N TRP A 10 12.47 30.37 -48.87
CA TRP A 10 13.39 31.47 -49.26
C TRP A 10 13.19 32.73 -48.37
N GLN A 11 14.33 33.21 -47.86
CA GLN A 11 14.79 34.60 -47.69
C GLN A 11 13.78 35.75 -47.50
N THR A 12 14.03 36.57 -46.47
CA THR A 12 13.79 38.02 -46.54
C THR A 12 14.90 38.84 -45.87
N PHE A 13 15.32 39.87 -46.62
CA PHE A 13 16.19 40.99 -46.27
C PHE A 13 15.60 41.86 -45.16
N VAL A 14 16.43 42.34 -44.21
CA VAL A 14 16.20 43.61 -43.51
C VAL A 14 17.53 44.36 -43.37
N ARG A 15 17.57 45.58 -43.91
CA ARG A 15 18.66 46.53 -43.77
C ARG A 15 18.27 47.59 -42.73
N SER A 16 19.07 47.65 -41.67
CA SER A 16 19.64 48.83 -41.00
C SER A 16 18.74 49.96 -40.46
N GLY A 17 18.83 50.16 -39.14
CA GLY A 17 18.59 51.42 -38.42
C GLY A 17 19.19 51.34 -37.00
N CYS A 18 20.37 51.94 -36.82
CA CYS A 18 21.22 52.01 -35.61
C CYS A 18 20.47 52.68 -34.42
N TRP A 19 20.71 52.40 -33.13
CA TRP A 19 21.88 52.74 -32.30
C TRP A 19 21.75 52.03 -30.94
N VAL A 20 22.80 51.37 -30.43
CA VAL A 20 23.36 51.50 -29.05
C VAL A 20 24.64 50.66 -28.97
N ARG A 21 25.70 51.29 -28.47
CA ARG A 21 27.11 50.87 -28.41
C ARG A 21 27.33 49.53 -27.68
N ARG A 22 28.02 48.59 -28.34
CA ARG A 22 28.84 47.56 -27.67
C ARG A 22 30.32 47.95 -27.83
N CYS A 23 30.95 48.37 -26.74
CA CYS A 23 32.41 48.38 -26.64
C CYS A 23 32.90 46.94 -26.53
N SER A 24 33.68 46.48 -27.51
CA SER A 24 34.52 45.30 -27.35
C SER A 24 35.73 45.68 -26.51
N THR A 25 35.86 45.09 -25.34
CA THR A 25 37.17 44.94 -24.69
C THR A 25 37.48 43.45 -24.67
N SER A 26 38.40 43.08 -25.57
CA SER A 26 39.18 41.85 -25.49
C SER A 26 39.83 41.81 -24.11
N VAL A 27 39.27 41.01 -23.21
CA VAL A 27 39.94 40.65 -21.96
C VAL A 27 40.87 39.50 -22.31
N LYS A 28 42.16 39.82 -22.45
CA LYS A 28 43.24 38.85 -22.51
C LYS A 28 43.10 37.91 -21.32
N SER A 29 42.92 36.61 -21.58
CA SER A 29 43.06 35.56 -20.59
C SER A 29 44.45 35.66 -19.96
N LYS A 30 44.52 36.09 -18.71
CA LYS A 30 45.72 35.90 -17.90
C LYS A 30 45.91 34.40 -17.74
N PRO A 31 47.15 33.87 -17.84
CA PRO A 31 47.42 32.48 -17.53
C PRO A 31 47.19 32.29 -16.03
N GLN A 32 46.15 31.55 -15.65
CA GLN A 32 45.98 31.07 -14.29
C GLN A 32 47.09 30.05 -14.02
N GLN A 33 48.12 30.49 -13.31
CA GLN A 33 49.05 29.61 -12.61
C GLN A 33 48.39 29.21 -11.29
N GLY A 34 48.12 27.90 -11.10
CA GLY A 34 47.76 27.33 -9.80
C GLY A 34 46.74 26.16 -9.80
N SER A 35 47.05 25.06 -10.50
CA SER A 35 46.43 23.71 -10.38
C SER A 35 44.93 23.60 -10.03
N ASP A 36 44.06 23.60 -11.06
CA ASP A 36 42.67 23.08 -11.02
C ASP A 36 42.67 21.54 -10.91
N GLN A 37 43.19 20.98 -9.81
CA GLN A 37 43.06 19.54 -9.54
C GLN A 37 41.78 19.29 -8.74
N THR A 38 40.90 18.45 -9.31
CA THR A 38 39.72 17.89 -8.64
C THR A 38 40.13 17.32 -7.29
N ARG A 39 39.43 17.70 -6.21
CA ARG A 39 39.80 17.28 -4.86
C ARG A 39 39.39 15.82 -4.64
N LEU A 40 40.36 14.95 -4.41
CA LEU A 40 40.18 13.54 -4.10
C LEU A 40 40.64 13.26 -2.67
N ASN A 41 40.01 12.30 -1.99
CA ASN A 41 40.52 11.75 -0.74
C ASN A 41 41.57 10.62 -1.02
N PRO A 42 42.23 10.06 0.00
CA PRO A 42 43.23 8.98 -0.19
C PRO A 42 42.70 7.72 -0.88
N LEU A 43 41.37 7.53 -0.92
CA LEU A 43 40.69 6.40 -1.56
C LEU A 43 40.18 6.74 -2.97
N ASN A 44 40.62 7.86 -3.55
CA ASN A 44 40.20 8.37 -4.86
C ASN A 44 38.69 8.69 -4.95
N ILE A 45 38.04 9.02 -3.82
CA ILE A 45 36.68 9.55 -3.77
C ILE A 45 36.69 11.04 -4.09
N GLN A 46 35.85 11.45 -5.04
CA GLN A 46 35.66 12.86 -5.36
C GLN A 46 34.95 13.60 -4.23
N MET A 47 35.62 14.63 -3.74
CA MET A 47 35.12 15.51 -2.70
C MET A 47 34.50 16.78 -3.32
N LEU A 48 33.77 17.56 -2.53
CA LEU A 48 33.20 18.85 -2.96
C LEU A 48 34.24 19.73 -3.67
N SER A 49 33.87 20.53 -4.66
CA SER A 49 34.80 21.45 -5.32
C SER A 49 35.48 22.42 -4.33
N ARG A 50 36.71 22.85 -4.62
CA ARG A 50 37.51 23.70 -3.71
C ARG A 50 36.77 24.98 -3.28
N ASN A 51 36.13 25.64 -4.24
CA ASN A 51 35.31 26.83 -3.98
C ASN A 51 34.21 26.62 -2.94
N LEU A 52 33.54 25.46 -2.96
CA LEU A 52 32.50 25.11 -1.99
C LEU A 52 33.09 24.72 -0.63
N GLN A 53 34.20 23.99 -0.62
CA GLN A 53 34.86 23.60 0.62
C GLN A 53 35.40 24.80 1.39
N GLU A 54 35.97 25.80 0.70
CA GLU A 54 36.42 27.04 1.33
C GLU A 54 35.25 27.82 1.96
N GLN A 55 34.08 27.83 1.31
CA GLN A 55 32.89 28.52 1.83
C GLN A 55 32.23 27.78 2.99
N ILE A 56 32.11 26.45 2.91
CA ILE A 56 31.39 25.63 3.89
C ILE A 56 32.27 25.26 5.09
N PHE A 57 33.52 24.89 4.85
CA PHE A 57 34.44 24.41 5.88
C PHE A 57 35.56 25.40 6.20
N ARG A 58 35.53 26.62 5.63
CA ARG A 58 36.47 27.72 5.94
C ARG A 58 37.94 27.32 5.79
N GLY A 59 38.22 26.46 4.82
CA GLY A 59 39.57 25.98 4.52
C GLY A 59 40.07 24.86 5.45
N GLN A 60 39.24 24.33 6.36
CA GLN A 60 39.62 23.16 7.17
C GLN A 60 39.79 21.92 6.29
N THR A 61 40.94 21.27 6.41
CA THR A 61 41.27 20.01 5.75
C THR A 61 41.25 18.87 6.76
N GLN A 62 40.61 17.77 6.40
CA GLN A 62 40.61 16.54 7.19
C GLN A 62 41.96 15.84 7.05
N GLU A 63 42.58 15.48 8.17
CA GLU A 63 43.74 14.59 8.20
C GLU A 63 43.28 13.14 8.38
N TYR A 64 44.00 12.22 7.74
CA TYR A 64 43.73 10.78 7.76
C TYR A 64 44.98 10.05 8.26
N THR A 65 44.78 8.99 9.03
CA THR A 65 45.91 8.14 9.48
C THR A 65 46.25 7.11 8.40
N ASP A 66 47.53 6.78 8.24
CA ASP A 66 47.97 5.79 7.26
C ASP A 66 47.37 4.39 7.56
N GLU A 67 47.24 4.04 8.85
CA GLU A 67 46.63 2.78 9.29
C GLU A 67 45.18 2.64 8.82
N ASP A 68 44.37 3.71 8.93
CA ASP A 68 42.97 3.71 8.51
C ASP A 68 42.83 3.64 6.98
N VAL A 69 43.74 4.29 6.25
CA VAL A 69 43.81 4.23 4.78
C VAL A 69 44.15 2.81 4.32
N GLU A 70 45.19 2.20 4.87
CA GLU A 70 45.58 0.82 4.54
C GLU A 70 44.49 -0.20 4.90
N ARG A 71 43.83 -0.01 6.05
CA ARG A 71 42.68 -0.85 6.46
C ARG A 71 41.54 -0.75 5.46
N SER A 72 41.24 0.46 4.98
CA SER A 72 40.20 0.70 3.99
C SER A 72 40.53 0.07 2.64
N ILE A 73 41.78 0.21 2.18
CA ILE A 73 42.25 -0.43 0.94
C ILE A 73 42.11 -1.95 1.03
N ARG A 74 42.59 -2.57 2.12
CA ARG A 74 42.46 -4.03 2.34
C ARG A 74 41.00 -4.49 2.30
N HIS A 75 40.08 -3.73 2.90
CA HIS A 75 38.66 -4.04 2.87
C HIS A 75 38.06 -3.93 1.45
N LEU A 76 38.40 -2.87 0.70
CA LEU A 76 37.94 -2.69 -0.68
C LEU A 76 38.53 -3.74 -1.64
N GLU A 77 39.77 -4.16 -1.43
CA GLU A 77 40.41 -5.25 -2.17
C GLU A 77 39.72 -6.59 -1.92
N HIS A 78 39.41 -6.90 -0.65
CA HIS A 78 38.68 -8.12 -0.28
C HIS A 78 37.33 -8.24 -1.01
N HIS A 79 36.64 -7.12 -1.20
CA HIS A 79 35.37 -7.09 -1.94
C HIS A 79 35.51 -6.85 -3.45
N GLY A 80 36.73 -6.71 -3.98
CA GLY A 80 37.00 -6.54 -5.41
C GLY A 80 36.57 -5.17 -5.99
N LEU A 81 36.59 -4.13 -5.15
CA LEU A 81 36.18 -2.76 -5.51
C LEU A 81 37.37 -1.82 -5.71
N TRP A 82 38.52 -2.11 -5.09
CA TRP A 82 39.73 -1.29 -5.24
C TRP A 82 40.25 -1.30 -6.69
N GLY A 83 40.72 -0.15 -7.18
CA GLY A 83 41.28 -0.01 -8.54
C GLY A 83 40.27 0.00 -9.69
N LYS A 84 38.96 0.04 -9.41
CA LYS A 84 37.92 0.20 -10.45
C LYS A 84 37.81 1.64 -10.94
N GLU A 85 37.39 1.83 -12.19
CA GLU A 85 37.29 3.15 -12.82
C GLU A 85 36.20 4.03 -12.20
N THR A 86 36.59 5.20 -11.70
CA THR A 86 35.68 6.19 -11.12
C THR A 86 35.28 7.24 -12.17
N SER A 87 34.03 7.71 -12.16
CA SER A 87 33.60 8.82 -13.01
C SER A 87 33.75 10.12 -12.24
N LEU A 88 34.65 10.99 -12.70
CA LEU A 88 34.78 12.33 -12.15
C LEU A 88 33.70 13.25 -12.72
N LEU A 89 33.02 13.95 -11.84
CA LEU A 89 32.10 15.03 -12.17
C LEU A 89 32.88 16.34 -12.33
N PRO A 90 32.43 17.28 -13.18
CA PRO A 90 33.08 18.57 -13.31
C PRO A 90 32.96 19.38 -12.02
N ASP A 91 33.98 20.19 -11.72
CA ASP A 91 33.94 21.07 -10.56
C ASP A 91 32.88 22.19 -10.72
N VAL A 92 32.19 22.48 -9.63
CA VAL A 92 31.14 23.50 -9.56
C VAL A 92 31.67 24.74 -8.88
N GLN A 93 31.44 25.90 -9.50
CA GLN A 93 31.69 27.22 -8.90
C GLN A 93 30.36 27.86 -8.53
N LEU A 94 30.05 27.90 -7.25
CA LEU A 94 28.80 28.46 -6.72
C LEU A 94 29.11 29.35 -5.53
N ARG A 95 28.59 30.59 -5.55
CA ARG A 95 28.68 31.50 -4.42
C ARG A 95 27.50 31.26 -3.48
N LEU A 96 27.77 30.68 -2.31
CA LEU A 96 26.79 30.44 -1.26
C LEU A 96 26.51 31.74 -0.47
N PRO A 97 25.31 31.91 0.09
CA PRO A 97 25.03 32.94 1.08
C PRO A 97 25.90 32.78 2.33
N GLU A 98 26.05 33.85 3.10
CA GLU A 98 26.78 33.81 4.35
C GLU A 98 26.13 32.87 5.36
N MET A 99 26.92 31.99 5.97
CA MET A 99 26.44 31.06 6.98
C MET A 99 26.25 31.77 8.32
N TYR A 100 25.07 31.62 8.93
CA TYR A 100 24.80 32.09 10.31
C TYR A 100 25.71 31.48 11.39
N GLY A 101 26.16 30.23 11.23
CA GLY A 101 26.94 29.49 12.24
C GLY A 101 28.39 29.27 11.83
N SER A 102 29.22 28.79 12.78
CA SER A 102 30.63 28.47 12.55
C SER A 102 30.84 27.19 11.73
N ASN A 103 29.89 26.26 11.81
CA ASN A 103 29.86 24.99 11.08
C ASN A 103 28.43 24.68 10.61
N ILE A 104 28.25 23.58 9.87
CA ILE A 104 26.97 23.19 9.27
C ILE A 104 25.90 22.90 10.33
N ASP A 105 26.23 22.17 11.40
CA ASP A 105 25.27 21.84 12.48
C ASP A 105 24.76 23.11 13.15
N GLU A 106 25.67 23.99 13.57
CA GLU A 106 25.32 25.25 14.20
C GLU A 106 24.51 26.16 13.26
N HIS A 107 24.86 26.20 11.97
CA HIS A 107 24.12 26.96 10.97
C HIS A 107 22.66 26.49 10.87
N PHE A 108 22.41 25.19 10.74
CA PHE A 108 21.04 24.65 10.67
C PHE A 108 20.30 24.78 11.99
N ARG A 109 20.98 24.67 13.13
CA ARG A 109 20.39 24.89 14.45
C ARG A 109 19.90 26.33 14.61
N LEU A 110 20.75 27.32 14.27
CA LEU A 110 20.40 28.74 14.33
C LEU A 110 19.29 29.10 13.33
N LEU A 111 19.35 28.55 12.11
CA LEU A 111 18.32 28.75 11.10
C LEU A 111 16.96 28.24 11.59
N ALA A 112 16.92 27.00 12.08
CA ALA A 112 15.70 26.40 12.60
C ALA A 112 15.16 27.16 13.82
N GLN A 113 16.03 27.56 14.76
CA GLN A 113 15.63 28.38 15.90
C GLN A 113 14.99 29.69 15.44
N LYS A 114 15.61 30.43 14.50
CA LYS A 114 15.04 31.68 13.99
C LYS A 114 13.67 31.47 13.33
N GLN A 115 13.48 30.36 12.61
CA GLN A 115 12.22 30.05 11.94
C GLN A 115 11.13 29.60 12.93
N SER A 116 11.46 28.76 13.91
CA SER A 116 10.48 28.15 14.81
C SER A 116 10.21 28.95 16.08
N LEU A 117 11.11 29.86 16.49
CA LEU A 117 11.02 30.57 17.78
C LEU A 117 9.69 31.32 17.99
N PRO A 118 9.18 32.12 17.02
CA PRO A 118 7.90 32.83 17.22
C PRO A 118 6.74 31.86 17.52
N TYR A 119 6.73 30.71 16.84
CA TYR A 119 5.72 29.67 17.04
C TYR A 119 5.92 28.91 18.35
N LEU A 120 7.16 28.67 18.77
CA LEU A 120 7.46 28.03 20.05
C LEU A 120 7.11 28.94 21.24
N GLU A 121 7.32 30.24 21.11
CA GLU A 121 6.88 31.23 22.11
C GLU A 121 5.35 31.26 22.21
N ALA A 122 4.66 31.30 21.06
CA ALA A 122 3.20 31.22 21.00
C ALA A 122 2.67 29.90 21.62
N ALA A 123 3.31 28.77 21.31
CA ALA A 123 3.00 27.46 21.90
C ALA A 123 3.21 27.46 23.43
N SER A 124 4.31 28.05 23.91
CA SER A 124 4.60 28.11 25.34
C SER A 124 3.65 29.04 26.11
N GLN A 125 3.19 30.13 25.48
CA GLN A 125 2.16 30.99 26.03
C GLN A 125 0.84 30.23 26.17
N LEU A 126 0.42 29.50 25.13
CA LEU A 126 -0.78 28.68 25.15
C LEU A 126 -0.71 27.55 26.19
N GLN A 127 0.47 26.92 26.34
CA GLN A 127 0.70 25.87 27.33
C GLN A 127 0.61 26.36 28.78
N LYS A 128 1.06 27.59 29.06
CA LYS A 128 1.10 28.17 30.42
C LYS A 128 -0.15 28.95 30.79
N ALA A 129 -1.03 29.21 29.83
CA ALA A 129 -2.24 30.00 30.03
C ALA A 129 -3.22 29.30 30.97
N GLN A 130 -3.91 30.08 31.81
CA GLN A 130 -5.09 29.60 32.52
C GLN A 130 -6.28 29.70 31.57
N ILE A 131 -6.96 28.57 31.36
CA ILE A 131 -8.05 28.46 30.39
C ILE A 131 -9.28 29.22 30.92
N PRO A 132 -9.93 30.09 30.12
CA PRO A 132 -11.18 30.75 30.51
C PRO A 132 -12.33 29.74 30.69
N GLU A 133 -13.29 30.07 31.55
CA GLU A 133 -14.47 29.23 31.75
C GLU A 133 -15.26 29.04 30.44
N MET A 134 -15.69 27.81 30.19
CA MET A 134 -16.45 27.47 28.99
C MET A 134 -17.85 28.10 29.05
N PRO A 135 -18.32 28.73 27.96
CA PRO A 135 -19.66 29.31 27.93
C PRO A 135 -20.74 28.24 28.07
N GLN A 136 -21.81 28.56 28.81
CA GLN A 136 -22.95 27.66 29.01
C GLN A 136 -23.92 27.66 27.82
N GLU A 137 -23.98 28.76 27.08
CA GLU A 137 -24.84 28.92 25.91
C GLU A 137 -24.04 29.48 24.73
N TRP A 138 -24.16 28.83 23.58
CA TRP A 138 -23.47 29.22 22.35
C TRP A 138 -24.38 30.08 21.47
N ALA A 139 -23.80 31.08 20.82
CA ALA A 139 -24.55 32.06 20.03
C ALA A 139 -24.89 31.48 18.65
N TRP A 140 -26.18 31.53 18.30
CA TRP A 140 -26.66 31.18 16.96
C TRP A 140 -26.49 32.38 16.01
N GLU A 141 -25.26 32.66 15.62
CA GLU A 141 -24.96 33.78 14.71
C GLU A 141 -23.92 33.40 13.66
N VAL A 142 -24.12 33.89 12.43
CA VAL A 142 -23.18 33.64 11.34
C VAL A 142 -21.85 34.38 11.57
N GLY A 143 -20.75 33.65 11.35
CA GLY A 143 -19.39 34.15 11.54
C GLY A 143 -18.87 33.89 12.95
N TRP A 144 -17.83 34.63 13.33
CA TRP A 144 -17.16 34.44 14.61
C TRP A 144 -17.84 35.21 15.76
N THR A 145 -18.03 34.52 16.88
CA THR A 145 -18.42 35.10 18.16
C THR A 145 -17.35 34.81 19.21
N ARG A 146 -16.92 35.83 19.94
CA ARG A 146 -15.95 35.76 21.04
C ARG A 146 -16.70 35.72 22.38
N TYR A 147 -16.25 34.89 23.30
CA TYR A 147 -16.75 34.81 24.67
C TYR A 147 -15.63 35.18 25.64
N GLY A 148 -15.79 36.32 26.32
CA GLY A 148 -14.82 36.82 27.29
C GLY A 148 -14.93 36.14 28.66
N ALA A 149 -13.96 36.41 29.54
CA ALA A 149 -13.95 35.88 30.91
C ALA A 149 -15.15 36.37 31.75
N ASP A 150 -15.73 37.51 31.40
CA ASP A 150 -16.90 38.09 32.08
C ASP A 150 -18.23 37.48 31.59
N GLY A 151 -18.19 36.49 30.69
CA GLY A 151 -19.37 35.88 30.07
C GLY A 151 -20.00 36.71 28.93
N GLU A 152 -19.42 37.86 28.59
CA GLU A 152 -19.89 38.69 27.48
C GLU A 152 -19.59 38.03 26.13
N SER A 153 -20.60 37.98 25.24
CA SER A 153 -20.46 37.53 23.86
C SER A 153 -20.35 38.73 22.90
N GLN A 154 -19.36 38.71 22.01
CA GLN A 154 -19.11 39.78 21.04
C GLN A 154 -18.85 39.20 19.65
N LYS A 155 -19.54 39.72 18.64
CA LYS A 155 -19.26 39.40 17.24
C LYS A 155 -17.91 39.96 16.80
N VAL A 156 -17.06 39.11 16.26
CA VAL A 156 -15.72 39.46 15.75
C VAL A 156 -15.54 39.00 14.31
N ASN A 157 -14.52 39.50 13.62
CA ASN A 157 -14.25 39.08 12.24
C ASN A 157 -13.43 37.80 12.18
N PHE A 158 -12.49 37.64 13.10
CA PHE A 158 -11.62 36.49 13.33
C PHE A 158 -10.93 36.68 14.69
N PRO A 159 -10.36 35.63 15.32
CA PRO A 159 -9.66 35.74 16.60
C PRO A 159 -8.39 36.61 16.51
N ASP A 160 -8.12 37.45 17.50
CA ASP A 160 -6.98 38.40 17.47
C ASP A 160 -5.67 37.80 18.02
N GLU A 161 -5.75 36.69 18.75
CA GLU A 161 -4.63 36.06 19.45
C GLU A 161 -3.64 35.34 18.51
N ASN A 162 -2.38 35.24 18.98
CA ASN A 162 -1.30 34.63 18.20
C ASN A 162 -1.29 33.10 18.27
N ALA A 163 -1.94 32.49 19.26
CA ALA A 163 -2.02 31.04 19.45
C ALA A 163 -3.45 30.62 19.77
N LEU A 164 -3.94 29.59 19.08
CA LEU A 164 -5.30 29.08 19.22
C LEU A 164 -5.28 27.54 19.20
N VAL A 165 -6.13 26.90 20.00
CA VAL A 165 -6.59 25.54 19.73
C VAL A 165 -7.84 25.62 18.90
N PHE A 166 -7.96 24.83 17.84
CA PHE A 166 -9.01 24.97 16.84
C PHE A 166 -9.47 23.61 16.33
N ASP A 167 -10.78 23.46 16.17
CA ASP A 167 -11.44 22.27 15.64
C ASP A 167 -12.63 22.69 14.76
N VAL A 168 -12.85 21.96 13.66
CA VAL A 168 -13.91 22.21 12.68
C VAL A 168 -14.74 20.96 12.43
N GLU A 169 -16.06 21.11 12.46
CA GLU A 169 -17.00 20.05 12.10
C GLU A 169 -17.72 20.33 10.77
N VAL A 170 -17.93 19.25 10.01
CA VAL A 170 -18.46 19.26 8.64
C VAL A 170 -19.60 18.25 8.53
N CYS A 171 -20.76 18.69 8.03
CA CYS A 171 -21.85 17.80 7.65
C CYS A 171 -21.51 17.04 6.36
N MET A 172 -20.99 15.82 6.50
CA MET A 172 -20.48 15.01 5.38
C MET A 172 -21.57 14.61 4.37
N ALA A 173 -22.84 14.59 4.78
CA ALA A 173 -23.98 14.32 3.91
C ALA A 173 -24.26 15.46 2.91
N GLU A 174 -23.90 16.70 3.27
CA GLU A 174 -24.20 17.92 2.49
C GLU A 174 -22.97 18.46 1.73
N GLY A 175 -21.80 17.84 1.89
CA GLY A 175 -20.58 18.14 1.14
C GLY A 175 -19.38 18.48 2.01
N HIS A 176 -18.47 19.30 1.49
CA HIS A 176 -17.17 19.62 2.09
C HIS A 176 -17.11 21.00 2.76
N CYS A 177 -18.24 21.65 3.01
CA CYS A 177 -18.25 22.99 3.60
C CYS A 177 -18.19 22.93 5.13
N PRO A 178 -17.38 23.79 5.77
CA PRO A 178 -17.36 23.87 7.23
C PRO A 178 -18.74 24.23 7.75
N THR A 179 -19.20 23.53 8.79
CA THR A 179 -20.53 23.72 9.37
C THR A 179 -20.45 24.51 10.67
N LEU A 180 -19.58 24.06 11.58
CA LEU A 180 -19.30 24.65 12.88
C LEU A 180 -17.80 24.63 13.14
N ALA A 181 -17.31 25.58 13.92
CA ALA A 181 -15.96 25.51 14.47
C ALA A 181 -15.89 26.13 15.86
N VAL A 182 -15.00 25.61 16.68
CA VAL A 182 -14.70 26.15 18.01
C VAL A 182 -13.21 26.46 18.09
N ALA A 183 -12.88 27.58 18.70
CA ALA A 183 -11.49 27.90 19.02
C ALA A 183 -11.34 28.32 20.48
N LEU A 184 -10.21 27.95 21.06
CA LEU A 184 -9.79 28.34 22.39
C LEU A 184 -8.48 29.11 22.32
N SER A 185 -8.46 30.28 22.93
CA SER A 185 -7.26 31.10 23.10
C SER A 185 -6.88 31.20 24.59
N PRO A 186 -5.70 31.74 24.93
CA PRO A 186 -5.35 32.06 26.31
C PRO A 186 -6.33 32.98 27.05
N THR A 187 -7.16 33.74 26.31
CA THR A 187 -7.97 34.84 26.85
C THR A 187 -9.47 34.69 26.66
N ALA A 188 -9.92 33.87 25.72
CA ALA A 188 -11.32 33.77 25.31
C ALA A 188 -11.63 32.46 24.56
N TRP A 189 -12.90 32.05 24.62
CA TRP A 189 -13.49 31.06 23.73
C TRP A 189 -14.06 31.72 22.47
N TYR A 190 -14.14 30.97 21.39
CA TYR A 190 -14.69 31.42 20.12
C TYR A 190 -15.57 30.34 19.49
N SER A 191 -16.69 30.75 18.90
CA SER A 191 -17.51 29.90 18.04
C SER A 191 -17.62 30.50 16.65
N TRP A 192 -17.72 29.65 15.65
CA TRP A 192 -18.01 30.03 14.28
C TRP A 192 -19.17 29.22 13.73
N CYS A 193 -20.18 29.90 13.20
CA CYS A 193 -21.28 29.24 12.49
C CYS A 193 -21.25 29.60 11.00
N SER A 194 -21.45 28.58 10.17
CA SER A 194 -21.56 28.77 8.73
C SER A 194 -22.86 29.48 8.33
N HIS A 195 -22.83 30.18 7.20
CA HIS A 195 -24.04 30.71 6.56
C HIS A 195 -25.06 29.59 6.27
N ARG A 196 -24.59 28.40 5.89
CA ARG A 196 -25.42 27.25 5.52
C ARG A 196 -26.19 26.67 6.70
N LEU A 197 -25.63 26.74 7.90
CA LEU A 197 -26.29 26.27 9.10
C LEU A 197 -27.45 27.19 9.49
N VAL A 198 -27.25 28.51 9.42
CA VAL A 198 -28.19 29.51 9.94
C VAL A 198 -29.27 29.89 8.92
N GLU A 199 -28.96 29.88 7.62
CA GLU A 199 -29.90 30.29 6.57
C GLU A 199 -30.69 29.10 5.98
N ASP A 200 -32.03 29.21 5.94
CA ASP A 200 -32.92 28.13 5.46
C ASP A 200 -33.07 28.05 3.93
N ARG A 201 -32.60 29.06 3.18
CA ARG A 201 -32.84 29.16 1.73
C ARG A 201 -31.59 29.58 0.99
N TYR A 202 -30.90 28.67 0.30
CA TYR A 202 -30.17 28.94 -0.96
C TYR A 202 -29.79 27.62 -1.65
N ALA A 203 -29.80 27.64 -2.99
CA ALA A 203 -29.22 26.59 -3.82
C ALA A 203 -27.70 26.81 -3.84
N TRP A 204 -26.96 25.92 -3.19
CA TRP A 204 -25.51 26.03 -3.08
C TRP A 204 -24.83 25.51 -4.35
N SER A 205 -23.81 26.22 -4.81
CA SER A 205 -22.96 25.71 -5.89
C SER A 205 -22.19 24.48 -5.40
N SER A 206 -21.99 23.51 -6.28
CA SER A 206 -21.08 22.39 -6.04
C SER A 206 -19.62 22.85 -5.85
N ASP A 207 -19.31 24.07 -6.32
CA ASP A 207 -17.97 24.59 -6.38
C ASP A 207 -17.64 25.44 -5.15
N LEU A 208 -16.62 25.02 -4.40
CA LEU A 208 -16.11 25.74 -3.24
C LEU A 208 -15.34 26.99 -3.65
N SER A 209 -15.63 28.11 -2.97
CA SER A 209 -14.89 29.36 -3.07
C SER A 209 -14.34 29.78 -1.71
N LEU A 210 -13.43 30.76 -1.68
CA LEU A 210 -12.89 31.31 -0.43
C LEU A 210 -13.96 31.88 0.52
N ALA A 211 -15.14 32.24 0.00
CA ALA A 211 -16.24 32.78 0.79
C ALA A 211 -16.96 31.71 1.62
N ASP A 212 -16.83 30.43 1.25
CA ASP A 212 -17.44 29.30 1.96
C ASP A 212 -16.56 28.80 3.13
N LEU A 213 -15.33 29.33 3.27
CA LEU A 213 -14.33 28.88 4.23
C LEU A 213 -14.21 29.81 5.45
N ILE A 214 -13.58 29.30 6.51
CA ILE A 214 -13.43 29.99 7.79
C ILE A 214 -12.28 31.00 7.70
N PRO A 215 -12.52 32.31 7.93
CA PRO A 215 -11.46 33.31 7.99
C PRO A 215 -10.78 33.31 9.36
N LEU A 216 -9.45 33.26 9.42
CA LEU A 216 -8.70 33.38 10.67
C LEU A 216 -7.76 34.60 10.74
N GLU A 217 -7.47 35.23 9.61
CA GLU A 217 -6.50 36.35 9.56
C GLU A 217 -6.99 37.55 8.75
N THR A 218 -7.98 37.34 7.87
CA THR A 218 -8.50 38.36 6.96
C THR A 218 -10.00 38.56 7.13
N LEU A 219 -10.51 39.70 6.66
CA LEU A 219 -11.95 39.90 6.56
C LEU A 219 -12.55 38.91 5.54
N ALA A 220 -13.80 38.49 5.74
CA ALA A 220 -14.48 37.51 4.87
C ALA A 220 -14.33 37.82 3.36
N ASN A 221 -14.42 39.09 2.96
CA ASN A 221 -14.33 39.54 1.57
C ASN A 221 -12.95 40.10 1.14
N SER A 222 -11.91 39.96 1.95
CA SER A 222 -10.54 40.43 1.65
C SER A 222 -9.57 39.27 1.55
N SER A 223 -8.60 39.36 0.65
CA SER A 223 -7.46 38.42 0.57
C SER A 223 -6.16 39.02 1.13
N GLN A 224 -6.22 40.22 1.69
CA GLN A 224 -5.07 40.94 2.24
C GLN A 224 -5.17 41.07 3.77
N PRO A 225 -4.03 40.91 4.48
CA PRO A 225 -3.98 41.09 5.92
C PRO A 225 -4.16 42.57 6.29
N ARG A 226 -4.65 42.83 7.51
CA ARG A 226 -4.75 44.18 8.06
C ARG A 226 -3.34 44.79 8.15
N GLY A 227 -3.12 45.93 7.48
CA GLY A 227 -1.82 46.61 7.46
C GLY A 227 -0.82 46.08 6.42
N GLY A 228 -1.19 45.10 5.59
CA GLY A 228 -0.35 44.61 4.49
C GLY A 228 0.74 43.61 4.88
N GLU A 229 0.90 43.30 6.17
CA GLU A 229 1.87 42.34 6.68
C GLU A 229 1.21 41.16 7.41
N TRP A 230 1.71 39.94 7.15
CA TRP A 230 1.27 38.74 7.84
C TRP A 230 1.97 38.61 9.20
N LYS A 231 1.18 38.32 10.24
CA LYS A 231 1.68 38.03 11.60
C LYS A 231 1.96 36.54 11.74
N GLU A 232 2.99 36.19 12.52
CA GLU A 232 3.25 34.82 12.91
C GLU A 232 2.15 34.32 13.88
N ARG A 233 1.42 33.29 13.47
CA ARG A 233 0.34 32.68 14.27
C ARG A 233 0.47 31.17 14.33
N LEU A 234 0.09 30.59 15.46
CA LEU A 234 0.09 29.14 15.68
C LEU A 234 -1.33 28.64 15.90
N VAL A 235 -1.70 27.59 15.17
CA VAL A 235 -2.92 26.82 15.43
C VAL A 235 -2.54 25.42 15.88
N VAL A 236 -3.11 24.99 17.00
CA VAL A 236 -2.96 23.64 17.53
C VAL A 236 -4.27 22.89 17.33
N GLY A 237 -4.21 21.65 16.86
CA GLY A 237 -5.39 20.82 16.65
C GLY A 237 -5.06 19.33 16.80
N HIS A 238 -6.08 18.49 16.78
CA HIS A 238 -5.92 17.04 16.71
C HIS A 238 -6.31 16.56 15.31
N ASN A 239 -5.35 16.01 14.55
CA ASN A 239 -5.50 15.83 13.10
C ASN A 239 -5.76 17.18 12.38
N VAL A 240 -4.99 18.20 12.78
CA VAL A 240 -5.15 19.61 12.34
C VAL A 240 -5.13 19.82 10.82
N SER A 241 -4.63 18.85 10.06
CA SER A 241 -4.62 18.90 8.60
C SER A 241 -6.03 18.90 8.00
N PHE A 242 -7.00 18.28 8.69
CA PHE A 242 -8.41 18.33 8.33
C PHE A 242 -8.99 19.73 8.59
N ASP A 243 -8.75 20.30 9.78
CA ASP A 243 -9.21 21.64 10.15
C ASP A 243 -8.59 22.70 9.24
N ARG A 244 -7.29 22.56 8.94
CA ARG A 244 -6.55 23.43 8.04
C ARG A 244 -7.19 23.53 6.67
N ALA A 245 -7.72 22.43 6.15
CA ALA A 245 -8.36 22.42 4.84
C ALA A 245 -9.59 23.36 4.79
N HIS A 246 -10.18 23.73 5.94
CA HIS A 246 -11.34 24.61 5.99
C HIS A 246 -10.99 26.08 6.28
N ILE A 247 -9.70 26.41 6.38
CA ILE A 247 -9.21 27.77 6.64
C ILE A 247 -8.97 28.49 5.31
N LYS A 248 -9.61 29.64 5.16
CA LYS A 248 -9.61 30.45 3.95
C LYS A 248 -8.21 30.85 3.48
N GLU A 249 -7.39 31.40 4.37
CA GLU A 249 -6.09 31.99 4.02
C GLU A 249 -5.07 30.97 3.53
N GLN A 250 -5.28 29.69 3.83
CA GLN A 250 -4.39 28.60 3.44
C GLN A 250 -4.44 28.28 1.93
N TYR A 251 -5.47 28.76 1.22
CA TYR A 251 -5.61 28.58 -0.23
C TYR A 251 -4.97 29.70 -1.06
N LEU A 252 -4.49 30.77 -0.43
CA LEU A 252 -3.82 31.88 -1.11
C LEU A 252 -2.45 31.42 -1.65
N LEU A 253 -2.14 31.74 -2.91
CA LEU A 253 -0.85 31.38 -3.54
C LEU A 253 0.37 31.86 -2.73
N LYS A 254 0.27 33.06 -2.17
CA LYS A 254 1.24 33.58 -1.20
C LYS A 254 0.61 33.39 0.17
N GLY A 255 0.87 32.23 0.76
CA GLY A 255 0.30 31.82 2.04
C GLY A 255 0.69 32.76 3.17
N SER A 256 -0.09 32.70 4.26
CA SER A 256 0.19 33.44 5.48
C SER A 256 1.38 32.87 6.25
N LYS A 257 1.76 33.58 7.33
CA LYS A 257 2.73 33.09 8.31
C LYS A 257 2.07 32.23 9.40
N MET A 258 0.86 31.73 9.18
CA MET A 258 0.24 30.77 10.08
C MET A 258 0.92 29.41 9.95
N ARG A 259 1.15 28.74 11.08
CA ARG A 259 1.65 27.37 11.15
C ARG A 259 0.78 26.52 12.04
N PHE A 260 0.83 25.21 11.83
CA PHE A 260 -0.03 24.24 12.48
C PHE A 260 0.78 23.23 13.28
N LEU A 261 0.30 22.90 14.47
CA LEU A 261 0.88 21.87 15.31
C LEU A 261 -0.17 20.81 15.63
N ASP A 262 0.13 19.57 15.25
CA ASP A 262 -0.80 18.46 15.35
C ASP A 262 -0.49 17.59 16.57
N THR A 263 -1.42 17.54 17.52
CA THR A 263 -1.28 16.67 18.71
C THR A 263 -1.26 15.18 18.37
N MET A 264 -1.87 14.77 17.26
CA MET A 264 -1.79 13.39 16.77
C MET A 264 -0.35 13.06 16.30
N SER A 265 0.29 13.98 15.58
CA SER A 265 1.69 13.87 15.16
C SER A 265 2.66 13.90 16.35
N LEU A 266 2.43 14.78 17.34
CA LEU A 266 3.23 14.81 18.57
C LEU A 266 3.10 13.48 19.33
N HIS A 267 1.88 12.96 19.46
CA HIS A 267 1.63 11.65 20.06
C HIS A 267 2.40 10.53 19.34
N MET A 268 2.35 10.46 18.01
CA MET A 268 3.09 9.47 17.23
C MET A 268 4.60 9.56 17.44
N ALA A 269 5.15 10.77 17.58
CA ALA A 269 6.57 10.98 17.86
C ALA A 269 6.98 10.53 19.28
N ILE A 270 6.08 10.62 20.27
CA ILE A 270 6.32 10.30 21.68
C ILE A 270 5.99 8.84 22.01
N SER A 271 4.79 8.39 21.65
CA SER A 271 4.16 7.11 22.02
C SER A 271 3.43 6.49 20.82
N GLY A 272 4.00 6.60 19.61
CA GLY A 272 3.49 5.89 18.45
C GLY A 272 3.67 4.37 18.58
N LEU A 273 2.70 3.63 18.03
CA LEU A 273 2.73 2.16 17.93
C LEU A 273 3.05 1.71 16.50
N THR A 274 3.79 0.62 16.36
CA THR A 274 3.95 -0.03 15.04
C THR A 274 2.65 -0.64 14.55
N GLY A 275 2.60 -1.05 13.28
CA GLY A 275 1.40 -1.66 12.69
C GLY A 275 0.95 -2.89 13.48
N PHE A 276 1.89 -3.78 13.80
CA PHE A 276 1.60 -4.96 14.60
C PHE A 276 1.25 -4.65 16.06
N GLN A 277 1.99 -3.76 16.73
CA GLN A 277 1.68 -3.36 18.11
C GLN A 277 0.28 -2.73 18.21
N ARG A 278 -0.14 -1.97 17.19
CA ARG A 278 -1.50 -1.42 17.11
C ARG A 278 -2.56 -2.52 17.06
N SER A 279 -2.36 -3.58 16.27
CA SER A 279 -3.27 -4.74 16.23
C SER A 279 -3.34 -5.48 17.57
N LEU A 280 -2.19 -5.66 18.23
CA LEU A 280 -2.12 -6.23 19.58
C LEU A 280 -2.85 -5.40 20.63
N TRP A 281 -2.62 -4.09 20.62
CA TRP A 281 -3.25 -3.15 21.55
C TRP A 281 -4.78 -3.16 21.37
N MET A 282 -5.25 -3.17 20.12
CA MET A 282 -6.67 -3.32 19.77
C MET A 282 -7.29 -4.60 20.29
N ALA A 283 -6.59 -5.73 20.14
CA ALA A 283 -7.05 -7.02 20.63
C ALA A 283 -7.15 -7.05 22.17
N SER A 284 -6.18 -6.43 22.84
CA SER A 284 -6.10 -6.36 24.30
C SER A 284 -7.17 -5.45 24.92
N LYS A 285 -7.35 -4.24 24.40
CA LYS A 285 -8.25 -3.22 24.98
C LYS A 285 -9.71 -3.34 24.52
N TYR A 286 -9.94 -3.63 23.24
CA TYR A 286 -11.28 -3.65 22.66
C TYR A 286 -11.85 -5.07 22.44
N GLY A 287 -11.12 -6.12 22.80
CA GLY A 287 -11.60 -7.52 22.72
C GLY A 287 -12.01 -7.97 21.30
N LYS A 288 -11.56 -7.29 20.25
CA LYS A 288 -11.96 -7.60 18.87
C LYS A 288 -11.53 -9.02 18.50
N ARG A 289 -12.50 -9.90 18.21
CA ARG A 289 -12.28 -11.31 17.80
C ARG A 289 -11.24 -11.47 16.69
N LYS A 290 -11.20 -10.52 15.75
CA LYS A 290 -10.29 -10.51 14.59
C LYS A 290 -8.82 -10.31 15.00
N GLY A 291 -8.53 -9.33 15.86
CA GLY A 291 -7.19 -9.11 16.40
C GLY A 291 -6.75 -10.26 17.31
N LEU A 292 -7.67 -10.82 18.12
CA LEU A 292 -7.36 -11.98 18.96
C LEU A 292 -7.04 -13.24 18.14
N GLN A 293 -7.64 -13.38 16.95
CA GLN A 293 -7.40 -14.48 16.02
C GLN A 293 -6.06 -14.32 15.29
N GLU A 294 -5.74 -13.12 14.80
CA GLU A 294 -4.43 -12.76 14.25
C GLU A 294 -3.32 -13.04 15.27
N VAL A 295 -3.55 -12.69 16.55
CA VAL A 295 -2.62 -12.98 17.65
C VAL A 295 -2.47 -14.46 17.95
N LYS A 296 -3.57 -15.22 17.96
CA LYS A 296 -3.52 -16.67 18.17
C LYS A 296 -2.80 -17.39 17.03
N GLU A 297 -3.05 -16.99 15.78
CA GLU A 297 -2.36 -17.53 14.60
C GLU A 297 -0.87 -17.16 14.61
N HIS A 298 -0.52 -15.93 15.03
CA HIS A 298 0.85 -15.49 15.20
C HIS A 298 1.59 -16.24 16.32
N MET A 299 0.98 -16.41 17.51
CA MET A 299 1.56 -17.22 18.60
C MET A 299 1.75 -18.68 18.20
N LYS A 300 0.84 -19.23 17.40
CA LYS A 300 0.92 -20.60 16.87
C LYS A 300 2.05 -20.74 15.82
N ARG A 301 2.29 -19.71 15.01
CA ARG A 301 3.40 -19.63 14.04
C ARG A 301 4.78 -19.45 14.72
N LEU A 302 4.84 -18.77 15.86
CA LEU A 302 6.07 -18.58 16.66
C LEU A 302 6.53 -19.83 17.43
N GLY A 303 5.82 -20.97 17.33
CA GLY A 303 6.23 -22.22 17.99
C GLY A 303 6.24 -22.18 19.52
N ARG A 304 5.66 -21.16 20.16
CA ARG A 304 5.54 -21.11 21.63
C ARG A 304 4.58 -22.22 22.09
N ARG A 305 5.04 -23.14 22.93
CA ARG A 305 4.16 -24.01 23.73
C ARG A 305 3.20 -23.11 24.54
N PRO A 306 1.98 -23.56 24.88
CA PRO A 306 1.00 -22.76 25.64
C PRO A 306 1.52 -22.27 26.99
N GLU A 307 2.64 -22.81 27.48
CA GLU A 307 3.36 -22.37 28.66
C GLU A 307 4.47 -21.37 28.28
N GLY A 308 4.06 -20.19 27.81
CA GLY A 308 4.90 -18.99 27.65
C GLY A 308 4.49 -17.90 28.65
N PRO A 309 5.30 -16.84 28.84
CA PRO A 309 5.14 -15.89 29.94
C PRO A 309 3.75 -15.24 29.93
N LYS A 310 3.20 -15.04 31.13
CA LYS A 310 1.84 -14.53 31.35
C LYS A 310 1.58 -13.26 30.53
N ILE A 311 0.38 -13.19 29.95
CA ILE A 311 -0.22 -12.09 29.16
C ILE A 311 -0.24 -10.72 29.89
N GLY A 312 0.28 -10.62 31.12
CA GLY A 312 0.41 -9.39 31.91
C GLY A 312 1.75 -8.64 31.78
N SER A 313 2.66 -9.04 30.88
CA SER A 313 4.01 -8.45 30.74
C SER A 313 4.17 -7.40 29.63
N TRP A 314 3.07 -6.86 29.09
CA TRP A 314 3.12 -5.90 27.98
C TRP A 314 3.17 -4.46 28.53
N GLU A 315 4.25 -4.07 29.19
CA GLU A 315 4.42 -2.72 29.76
C GLU A 315 4.20 -1.62 28.72
N TRP A 316 4.57 -1.87 27.45
CA TRP A 316 4.37 -0.91 26.37
C TRP A 316 2.89 -0.60 26.05
N VAL A 317 1.94 -1.50 26.38
CA VAL A 317 0.50 -1.28 26.16
C VAL A 317 -0.05 -0.17 27.05
N ASN A 318 0.56 0.06 28.21
CA ASN A 318 0.11 1.06 29.18
C ASN A 318 0.76 2.44 28.97
N ILE A 319 1.86 2.52 28.21
CA ILE A 319 2.59 3.78 27.93
C ILE A 319 2.31 4.33 26.52
N SER A 320 1.34 3.73 25.83
CA SER A 320 1.00 3.99 24.45
C SER A 320 -0.48 3.80 24.17
N SER A 321 -0.96 4.46 23.12
CA SER A 321 -2.36 4.38 22.67
C SER A 321 -2.42 4.37 21.15
N ILE A 322 -3.64 4.25 20.63
CA ILE A 322 -3.90 4.58 19.22
C ILE A 322 -4.10 6.08 19.05
N ASN A 323 -4.22 6.48 17.78
CA ASN A 323 -4.08 7.87 17.38
C ASN A 323 -5.33 8.74 17.58
N ASN A 324 -6.48 8.19 18.00
CA ASN A 324 -7.68 9.02 18.14
C ASN A 324 -7.63 9.87 19.42
N LEU A 325 -8.32 11.02 19.42
CA LEU A 325 -8.27 11.97 20.52
C LEU A 325 -8.69 11.33 21.86
N ALA A 326 -9.75 10.53 21.89
CA ALA A 326 -10.24 9.90 23.12
C ALA A 326 -9.20 8.97 23.79
N ASP A 327 -8.53 8.12 23.01
CA ASP A 327 -7.52 7.20 23.52
C ASP A 327 -6.21 7.93 23.88
N VAL A 328 -5.88 9.01 23.16
CA VAL A 328 -4.75 9.89 23.47
C VAL A 328 -5.00 10.68 24.76
N HIS A 329 -6.18 11.28 24.92
CA HIS A 329 -6.60 12.00 26.12
C HIS A 329 -6.59 11.08 27.35
N ALA A 330 -7.15 9.87 27.21
CA ALA A 330 -7.11 8.86 28.26
C ALA A 330 -5.67 8.44 28.66
N LEU A 331 -4.70 8.49 27.73
CA LEU A 331 -3.31 8.15 28.01
C LEU A 331 -2.56 9.25 28.78
N TYR A 332 -2.72 10.52 28.38
CA TYR A 332 -1.91 11.62 28.94
C TYR A 332 -2.59 12.35 30.10
N VAL A 333 -3.91 12.48 30.06
CA VAL A 333 -4.70 13.23 31.04
C VAL A 333 -5.47 12.27 31.94
N GLY A 334 -6.08 11.24 31.34
CA GLY A 334 -7.03 10.36 32.03
C GLY A 334 -8.39 11.03 32.23
N GLY A 335 -9.33 10.34 32.91
CA GLY A 335 -10.67 10.87 33.20
C GLY A 335 -11.79 10.13 32.47
N ASP A 336 -12.96 10.78 32.38
CA ASP A 336 -14.15 10.22 31.75
C ASP A 336 -13.98 10.12 30.22
N PRO A 337 -14.51 9.07 29.57
CA PRO A 337 -14.39 8.92 28.12
C PRO A 337 -15.11 10.06 27.37
N LEU A 338 -14.45 10.61 26.35
CA LEU A 338 -15.09 11.54 25.42
C LEU A 338 -16.30 10.87 24.73
N MET A 339 -17.42 11.59 24.67
CA MET A 339 -18.68 11.09 24.10
C MET A 339 -18.55 10.94 22.58
N LYS A 340 -18.71 9.71 22.05
CA LYS A 340 -18.54 9.43 20.61
C LYS A 340 -19.81 9.59 19.79
N GLU A 341 -20.97 9.67 20.44
CA GLU A 341 -22.29 9.51 19.80
C GLU A 341 -22.71 10.77 19.02
N SER A 342 -22.47 11.96 19.58
CA SER A 342 -22.84 13.24 18.95
C SER A 342 -22.11 13.48 17.62
N ARG A 343 -20.89 12.94 17.45
CA ARG A 343 -20.13 12.98 16.18
C ARG A 343 -20.84 12.28 15.03
N GLU A 344 -21.62 11.23 15.29
CA GLU A 344 -22.31 10.50 14.22
C GLU A 344 -23.32 11.37 13.47
N LEU A 345 -23.85 12.43 14.11
CA LEU A 345 -24.75 13.40 13.46
C LEU A 345 -24.06 14.19 12.35
N PHE A 346 -22.78 14.57 12.49
CA PHE A 346 -22.04 15.22 11.42
C PHE A 346 -21.71 14.27 10.26
N VAL A 347 -21.53 12.98 10.56
CA VAL A 347 -21.13 11.97 9.55
C VAL A 347 -22.33 11.43 8.76
N LYS A 348 -23.45 11.15 9.44
CA LYS A 348 -24.63 10.48 8.86
C LYS A 348 -25.90 11.31 8.90
N GLY A 349 -25.96 12.34 9.75
CA GLY A 349 -27.14 13.19 9.91
C GLY A 349 -27.26 14.23 8.80
N SER A 350 -28.42 14.88 8.77
CA SER A 350 -28.72 16.00 7.87
C SER A 350 -28.44 17.35 8.52
N MET A 351 -28.39 18.42 7.71
CA MET A 351 -28.27 19.78 8.24
C MET A 351 -29.40 20.13 9.21
N SER A 352 -30.62 19.61 8.99
CA SER A 352 -31.76 19.81 9.88
C SER A 352 -31.54 19.20 11.26
N ASP A 353 -30.91 18.03 11.32
CA ASP A 353 -30.59 17.36 12.60
C ASP A 353 -29.56 18.15 13.39
N ILE A 354 -28.56 18.71 12.69
CA ILE A 354 -27.56 19.60 13.30
C ILE A 354 -28.22 20.87 13.85
N ARG A 355 -29.17 21.46 13.11
CA ARG A 355 -29.93 22.61 13.58
C ARG A 355 -30.75 22.30 14.83
N GLY A 356 -31.36 21.12 14.90
CA GLY A 356 -32.15 20.67 16.05
C GLY A 356 -31.34 20.45 17.33
N ASN A 357 -30.08 20.03 17.20
CA ASN A 357 -29.21 19.65 18.33
C ASN A 357 -28.00 20.60 18.52
N PHE A 358 -28.09 21.84 18.06
CA PHE A 358 -26.93 22.74 17.98
C PHE A 358 -26.20 23.00 19.30
N GLN A 359 -26.90 23.25 20.41
CA GLN A 359 -26.24 23.53 21.68
C GLN A 359 -25.42 22.32 22.17
N GLU A 360 -25.98 21.11 22.01
CA GLU A 360 -25.29 19.86 22.34
C GLU A 360 -24.06 19.65 21.45
N LEU A 361 -24.21 19.87 20.13
CA LEU A 361 -23.13 19.73 19.17
C LEU A 361 -22.02 20.76 19.36
N MET A 362 -22.36 22.01 19.69
CA MET A 362 -21.37 23.05 20.02
C MET A 362 -20.62 22.72 21.31
N GLN A 363 -21.31 22.21 22.31
CA GLN A 363 -20.69 21.76 23.55
C GLN A 363 -19.76 20.56 23.28
N TYR A 364 -20.16 19.62 22.43
CA TYR A 364 -19.31 18.53 21.97
C TYR A 364 -18.01 19.05 21.32
N CYS A 365 -18.11 19.98 20.36
CA CYS A 365 -16.94 20.57 19.69
C CYS A 365 -16.03 21.29 20.71
N ALA A 366 -16.61 22.01 21.67
CA ALA A 366 -15.85 22.70 22.70
C ALA A 366 -15.12 21.74 23.65
N LEU A 367 -15.74 20.61 24.00
CA LEU A 367 -15.09 19.56 24.80
C LEU A 367 -13.94 18.90 24.04
N ASP A 368 -14.06 18.69 22.73
CA ASP A 368 -12.96 18.18 21.89
C ASP A 368 -11.78 19.17 21.81
N VAL A 369 -12.07 20.48 21.68
CA VAL A 369 -11.05 21.55 21.77
C VAL A 369 -10.39 21.58 23.16
N LEU A 370 -11.16 21.45 24.23
CA LEU A 370 -10.63 21.41 25.60
C LEU A 370 -9.71 20.19 25.79
N ALA A 371 -10.16 19.00 25.39
CA ALA A 371 -9.37 17.79 25.45
C ALA A 371 -8.08 17.91 24.65
N THR A 372 -8.14 18.55 23.47
CA THR A 372 -6.96 18.83 22.64
C THR A 372 -5.97 19.75 23.35
N GLN A 373 -6.44 20.81 24.02
CA GLN A 373 -5.60 21.72 24.80
C GLN A 373 -4.92 21.02 25.99
N GLU A 374 -5.65 20.17 26.72
CA GLU A 374 -5.10 19.41 27.84
C GLU A 374 -4.03 18.42 27.38
N VAL A 375 -4.30 17.69 26.30
CA VAL A 375 -3.35 16.77 25.66
C VAL A 375 -2.11 17.52 25.20
N PHE A 376 -2.29 18.65 24.49
CA PHE A 376 -1.18 19.48 24.01
C PHE A 376 -0.27 19.94 25.15
N THR A 377 -0.87 20.38 26.27
CA THR A 377 -0.16 20.86 27.46
C THR A 377 0.79 19.81 28.03
N GLN A 378 0.37 18.54 28.04
CA GLN A 378 1.19 17.40 28.47
C GLN A 378 2.21 16.95 27.42
N GLN A 379 1.85 17.01 26.14
CA GLN A 379 2.70 16.50 25.04
C GLN A 379 3.87 17.41 24.69
N LEU A 380 3.69 18.74 24.71
CA LEU A 380 4.73 19.66 24.23
C LEU A 380 6.08 19.47 24.96
N PRO A 381 6.16 19.41 26.31
CA PRO A 381 7.42 19.15 27.00
C PRO A 381 8.04 17.80 26.65
N LEU A 382 7.22 16.75 26.59
CA LEU A 382 7.65 15.39 26.26
C LEU A 382 8.22 15.32 24.84
N PHE A 383 7.60 16.02 23.90
CA PHE A 383 8.09 16.14 22.54
C PHE A 383 9.45 16.84 22.51
N MET A 384 9.61 17.96 23.22
CA MET A 384 10.87 18.70 23.25
C MET A 384 12.01 17.92 23.93
N GLU A 385 11.70 17.08 24.94
CA GLU A 385 12.69 16.16 25.52
C GLU A 385 13.11 15.06 24.52
N ARG A 386 12.16 14.53 23.76
CA ARG A 386 12.37 13.41 22.82
C ARG A 386 13.02 13.84 21.51
N CYS A 387 12.71 15.06 21.07
CA CYS A 387 13.13 15.68 19.82
C CYS A 387 13.81 17.02 20.15
N PRO A 388 14.98 17.01 20.79
CA PRO A 388 15.61 18.22 21.31
C PRO A 388 16.15 19.16 20.21
N HIS A 389 16.34 18.65 18.99
CA HIS A 389 16.89 19.44 17.90
C HIS A 389 15.81 20.33 17.25
N PRO A 390 16.03 21.67 17.14
CA PRO A 390 15.02 22.61 16.67
C PRO A 390 14.59 22.39 15.22
N VAL A 391 15.45 21.80 14.38
CA VAL A 391 15.12 21.46 12.99
C VAL A 391 13.92 20.51 12.90
N THR A 392 13.74 19.61 13.88
CA THR A 392 12.60 18.68 13.88
C THR A 392 11.28 19.44 13.98
N LEU A 393 11.19 20.40 14.91
CA LEU A 393 10.00 21.25 15.05
C LEU A 393 9.80 22.14 13.83
N ALA A 394 10.85 22.82 13.36
CA ALA A 394 10.79 23.68 12.18
C ALA A 394 10.31 22.91 10.93
N GLY A 395 10.86 21.71 10.71
CA GLY A 395 10.45 20.83 9.62
C GLY A 395 8.99 20.40 9.72
N MET A 396 8.52 20.02 10.91
CA MET A 396 7.11 19.67 11.12
C MET A 396 6.16 20.83 10.84
N LEU A 397 6.52 22.06 11.25
CA LEU A 397 5.71 23.26 10.99
C LEU A 397 5.59 23.54 9.48
N GLU A 398 6.68 23.42 8.71
CA GLU A 398 6.65 23.64 7.26
C GLU A 398 5.94 22.51 6.51
N MET A 399 6.12 21.24 6.93
CA MET A 399 5.41 20.10 6.37
C MET A 399 3.88 20.20 6.54
N GLY A 400 3.42 20.88 7.60
CA GLY A 400 2.00 21.13 7.86
C GLY A 400 1.33 22.10 6.88
N VAL A 401 2.11 22.85 6.07
CA VAL A 401 1.59 23.89 5.16
C VAL A 401 1.74 23.49 3.68
N CYS A 402 1.64 22.18 3.39
CA CYS A 402 1.65 21.68 2.01
C CYS A 402 0.54 22.35 1.15
N TYR A 403 0.86 22.64 -0.11
CA TYR A 403 -0.01 23.33 -1.06
C TYR A 403 0.16 22.75 -2.46
N LEU A 404 -0.94 22.35 -3.11
CA LEU A 404 -0.92 21.83 -4.47
C LEU A 404 -1.77 22.74 -5.38
N PRO A 405 -1.15 23.55 -6.25
CA PRO A 405 -1.89 24.36 -7.21
C PRO A 405 -2.53 23.48 -8.28
N VAL A 406 -3.76 23.80 -8.65
CA VAL A 406 -4.50 23.13 -9.72
C VAL A 406 -5.19 24.17 -10.60
N ASN A 407 -5.59 23.76 -11.79
CA ASN A 407 -6.39 24.57 -12.70
C ASN A 407 -7.56 23.74 -13.26
N HIS A 408 -8.30 24.30 -14.22
CA HIS A 408 -9.43 23.64 -14.89
C HIS A 408 -9.12 22.22 -15.42
N ASN A 409 -7.85 21.88 -15.69
CA ASN A 409 -7.47 20.53 -16.11
C ASN A 409 -7.78 19.46 -15.05
N TRP A 410 -7.89 19.83 -13.77
CA TRP A 410 -8.29 18.89 -12.72
C TRP A 410 -9.67 18.28 -12.98
N ARG A 411 -10.67 19.11 -13.29
CA ARG A 411 -12.04 18.64 -13.58
C ARG A 411 -12.06 17.79 -14.84
N ARG A 412 -11.43 18.29 -15.90
CA ARG A 412 -11.29 17.56 -17.16
C ARG A 412 -10.64 16.21 -16.96
N TYR A 413 -9.58 16.13 -16.16
CA TYR A 413 -8.91 14.87 -15.84
C TYR A 413 -9.83 13.88 -15.11
N LEU A 414 -10.61 14.35 -14.13
CA LEU A 414 -11.58 13.50 -13.44
C LEU A 414 -12.64 12.96 -14.41
N GLU A 415 -13.21 13.83 -15.23
CA GLU A 415 -14.24 13.50 -16.22
C GLU A 415 -13.70 12.54 -17.30
N ASP A 416 -12.57 12.88 -17.92
CA ASP A 416 -11.95 12.08 -18.98
C ASP A 416 -11.51 10.71 -18.46
N ALA A 417 -10.90 10.65 -17.26
CA ALA A 417 -10.48 9.39 -16.64
C ALA A 417 -11.68 8.51 -16.26
N GLN A 418 -12.73 9.11 -15.69
CA GLN A 418 -13.96 8.39 -15.33
C GLN A 418 -14.70 7.87 -16.56
N ALA A 419 -14.86 8.71 -17.59
CA ALA A 419 -15.51 8.32 -18.84
C ALA A 419 -14.75 7.18 -19.55
N THR A 420 -13.41 7.28 -19.63
CA THR A 420 -12.56 6.22 -20.20
C THR A 420 -12.67 4.94 -19.38
N TYR A 421 -12.67 5.03 -18.05
CA TYR A 421 -12.85 3.88 -17.17
C TYR A 421 -14.20 3.17 -17.42
N GLU A 422 -15.29 3.93 -17.52
CA GLU A 422 -16.63 3.39 -17.78
C GLU A 422 -16.75 2.78 -19.18
N GLU A 423 -16.14 3.38 -20.18
CA GLU A 423 -16.08 2.83 -21.54
C GLU A 423 -15.34 1.49 -21.58
N LEU A 424 -14.14 1.44 -21.00
CA LEU A 424 -13.36 0.22 -20.89
C LEU A 424 -14.10 -0.85 -20.07
N GLN A 425 -14.77 -0.47 -18.98
CA GLN A 425 -15.57 -1.42 -18.20
C GLN A 425 -16.74 -1.99 -19.02
N ARG A 426 -17.40 -1.17 -19.84
CA ARG A 426 -18.45 -1.62 -20.77
C ARG A 426 -17.88 -2.53 -21.86
N GLU A 427 -16.74 -2.19 -22.46
CA GLU A 427 -16.05 -3.00 -23.47
C GLU A 427 -15.65 -4.37 -22.91
N MET A 428 -15.06 -4.39 -21.72
CA MET A 428 -14.68 -5.62 -21.02
C MET A 428 -15.91 -6.48 -20.72
N LYS A 429 -16.99 -5.88 -20.20
CA LYS A 429 -18.24 -6.59 -19.93
C LYS A 429 -18.80 -7.23 -21.20
N LYS A 430 -18.81 -6.50 -22.32
CA LYS A 430 -19.25 -7.02 -23.62
C LYS A 430 -18.36 -8.17 -24.11
N SER A 431 -17.05 -8.05 -23.96
CA SER A 431 -16.08 -9.10 -24.32
C SER A 431 -16.33 -10.37 -23.52
N LEU A 432 -16.59 -10.24 -22.22
CA LEU A 432 -16.94 -11.37 -21.34
C LEU A 432 -18.30 -11.99 -21.69
N MET A 433 -19.30 -11.18 -22.06
CA MET A 433 -20.60 -11.68 -22.53
C MET A 433 -20.44 -12.53 -23.79
N ILE A 434 -19.66 -12.06 -24.77
CA ILE A 434 -19.39 -12.81 -26.01
C ILE A 434 -18.72 -14.14 -25.68
N LEU A 435 -17.72 -14.16 -24.79
CA LEU A 435 -17.06 -15.40 -24.37
C LEU A 435 -18.03 -16.40 -23.70
N ALA A 436 -18.96 -15.90 -22.88
CA ALA A 436 -19.98 -16.73 -22.25
C ALA A 436 -20.97 -17.30 -23.29
N ASP A 437 -21.38 -16.48 -24.26
CA ASP A 437 -22.29 -16.88 -25.34
C ASP A 437 -21.63 -17.89 -26.29
N ASP A 438 -20.35 -17.67 -26.66
CA ASP A 438 -19.56 -18.59 -27.48
C ASP A 438 -19.35 -19.93 -26.77
N ALA A 439 -19.12 -19.91 -25.45
CA ALA A 439 -18.99 -21.13 -24.66
C ALA A 439 -20.27 -22.00 -24.72
N CYS A 440 -21.47 -21.41 -24.80
CA CYS A 440 -22.70 -22.20 -24.95
C CYS A 440 -22.75 -23.02 -26.23
N GLN A 441 -22.01 -22.67 -27.29
CA GLN A 441 -21.92 -23.47 -28.51
C GLN A 441 -21.26 -24.84 -28.26
N LEU A 442 -20.45 -24.97 -27.20
CA LEU A 442 -19.80 -26.24 -26.81
C LEU A 442 -20.78 -27.29 -26.29
N LEU A 443 -22.04 -26.92 -26.03
CA LEU A 443 -23.11 -27.87 -25.72
C LEU A 443 -23.46 -28.74 -26.94
N GLN A 444 -23.20 -28.25 -28.16
CA GLN A 444 -23.38 -29.05 -29.37
C GLN A 444 -22.35 -30.18 -29.41
N ASP A 445 -22.81 -31.41 -29.62
CA ASP A 445 -22.00 -32.63 -29.70
C ASP A 445 -21.15 -32.92 -28.45
N ASP A 446 -21.56 -32.43 -27.27
CA ASP A 446 -20.83 -32.58 -25.99
C ASP A 446 -19.36 -32.13 -26.02
N ARG A 447 -19.00 -31.20 -26.92
CA ARG A 447 -17.62 -30.71 -27.12
C ARG A 447 -16.99 -30.07 -25.87
N TYR A 448 -17.81 -29.66 -24.91
CA TYR A 448 -17.35 -29.13 -23.63
C TYR A 448 -16.55 -30.17 -22.81
N LYS A 449 -16.77 -31.48 -23.04
CA LYS A 449 -16.03 -32.56 -22.34
C LYS A 449 -14.54 -32.57 -22.70
N ASP A 450 -14.21 -32.15 -23.92
CA ASP A 450 -12.84 -32.04 -24.42
C ASP A 450 -12.18 -30.67 -24.12
N ASP A 451 -12.93 -29.71 -23.55
CA ASP A 451 -12.40 -28.38 -23.25
C ASP A 451 -11.59 -28.38 -21.94
N PRO A 452 -10.33 -27.90 -21.92
CA PRO A 452 -9.48 -27.93 -20.73
C PRO A 452 -9.97 -27.12 -19.52
N TRP A 453 -10.86 -26.14 -19.71
CA TRP A 453 -11.30 -25.21 -18.65
C TRP A 453 -12.77 -25.38 -18.25
N LEU A 454 -13.63 -25.83 -19.17
CA LEU A 454 -15.09 -25.80 -18.98
C LEU A 454 -15.74 -27.19 -18.76
N TRP A 455 -14.95 -28.27 -18.82
CA TRP A 455 -15.43 -29.65 -18.66
C TRP A 455 -16.11 -29.95 -17.31
N ASP A 456 -15.70 -29.26 -16.24
CA ASP A 456 -16.17 -29.46 -14.87
C ASP A 456 -17.36 -28.56 -14.46
N LEU A 457 -17.95 -27.83 -15.42
CA LEU A 457 -19.12 -26.98 -15.19
C LEU A 457 -20.44 -27.77 -15.25
N ASP A 458 -21.49 -27.21 -14.65
CA ASP A 458 -22.83 -27.78 -14.66
C ASP A 458 -23.57 -27.47 -15.98
N TRP A 459 -23.44 -28.40 -16.93
CA TRP A 459 -24.04 -28.33 -18.27
C TRP A 459 -25.51 -28.79 -18.32
N ASP A 460 -26.16 -29.03 -17.16
CA ASP A 460 -27.55 -29.51 -17.13
C ASP A 460 -28.53 -28.50 -17.74
N VAL A 461 -29.35 -29.01 -18.67
CA VAL A 461 -30.33 -28.24 -19.43
C VAL A 461 -31.73 -28.45 -18.88
N GLN A 462 -32.49 -27.36 -18.75
CA GLN A 462 -33.90 -27.48 -18.41
C GLN A 462 -34.75 -27.83 -19.63
N GLU A 463 -35.44 -28.96 -19.57
CA GLU A 463 -36.44 -29.35 -20.57
C GLU A 463 -37.64 -28.40 -20.62
N PHE A 464 -38.10 -28.13 -21.83
CA PHE A 464 -39.26 -27.30 -22.10
C PHE A 464 -40.55 -28.01 -21.72
N LYS A 465 -41.34 -27.45 -20.78
CA LYS A 465 -42.57 -28.08 -20.26
C LYS A 465 -43.83 -27.40 -20.82
N GLN A 466 -44.56 -28.11 -21.68
CA GLN A 466 -45.84 -27.69 -22.25
C GLN A 466 -47.02 -27.86 -21.25
N LYS A 467 -48.12 -27.14 -21.48
CA LYS A 467 -49.37 -27.32 -20.70
C LYS A 467 -50.01 -28.66 -21.05
N LYS A 468 -50.05 -29.59 -20.08
CA LYS A 468 -50.87 -30.79 -20.19
C LYS A 468 -52.36 -30.42 -20.10
N VAL A 469 -53.19 -30.98 -20.98
CA VAL A 469 -54.66 -30.86 -20.93
C VAL A 469 -55.14 -31.48 -19.61
N PRO A 470 -56.04 -30.83 -18.85
CA PRO A 470 -56.57 -31.41 -17.61
C PRO A 470 -57.50 -32.58 -17.96
N VAL A 471 -57.03 -33.82 -17.77
CA VAL A 471 -57.90 -34.99 -17.83
C VAL A 471 -58.83 -34.92 -16.60
N SER A 472 -60.13 -34.79 -16.86
CA SER A 472 -61.17 -34.80 -15.83
C SER A 472 -61.06 -36.05 -14.96
N LYS A 473 -61.00 -35.84 -13.63
CA LYS A 473 -60.94 -36.90 -12.59
C LYS A 473 -62.10 -37.92 -12.63
N LYS A 474 -63.11 -37.74 -13.50
CA LYS A 474 -64.17 -38.72 -13.73
C LYS A 474 -63.79 -39.85 -14.70
N LYS A 475 -62.82 -39.67 -15.62
CA LYS A 475 -62.37 -40.74 -16.54
C LYS A 475 -61.32 -41.67 -15.93
N ALA A 476 -60.43 -41.15 -15.09
CA ALA A 476 -59.42 -41.95 -14.37
C ALA A 476 -59.99 -42.91 -13.32
N LYS A 477 -61.27 -42.73 -12.91
CA LYS A 477 -61.97 -43.65 -12.00
C LYS A 477 -62.75 -44.74 -12.74
N GLN A 478 -63.09 -44.54 -14.01
CA GLN A 478 -63.75 -45.54 -14.86
C GLN A 478 -62.76 -46.41 -15.63
N GLU A 479 -61.55 -45.91 -15.95
CA GLU A 479 -60.47 -46.73 -16.53
C GLU A 479 -59.75 -47.61 -15.49
N ALA A 480 -59.75 -47.24 -14.20
CA ALA A 480 -59.17 -48.05 -13.13
C ALA A 480 -60.06 -49.22 -12.67
N GLU A 481 -61.40 -49.13 -12.88
CA GLU A 481 -62.35 -50.22 -12.59
C GLU A 481 -62.57 -51.16 -13.81
N ALA A 482 -62.07 -50.79 -15.00
CA ALA A 482 -62.15 -51.61 -16.22
C ALA A 482 -60.90 -52.47 -16.49
N THR A 483 -59.83 -52.32 -15.72
CA THR A 483 -58.57 -53.09 -15.87
C THR A 483 -58.45 -54.32 -14.95
N GLU A 484 -59.50 -54.69 -14.20
CA GLU A 484 -59.52 -55.91 -13.36
C GLU A 484 -60.42 -57.04 -13.90
N ALA A 485 -60.98 -56.91 -15.12
CA ALA A 485 -61.69 -58.00 -15.77
C ALA A 485 -61.38 -58.10 -17.27
N ALA A 486 -60.95 -59.30 -17.66
CA ALA A 486 -60.81 -59.86 -19.02
C ALA A 486 -59.43 -59.79 -19.69
N ASN A 487 -58.68 -60.88 -19.49
CA ASN A 487 -57.83 -61.53 -20.48
C ASN A 487 -58.58 -61.77 -21.81
N ASP A 488 -57.81 -61.81 -22.90
CA ASP A 488 -58.09 -62.44 -24.19
C ASP A 488 -59.44 -62.14 -24.86
N SER A 489 -59.45 -61.19 -25.79
CA SER A 489 -59.76 -61.44 -27.21
C SER A 489 -59.78 -60.12 -28.00
N GLU A 490 -59.16 -60.13 -29.18
CA GLU A 490 -59.32 -59.09 -30.20
C GLU A 490 -60.78 -59.06 -30.67
N ALA A 491 -61.44 -57.91 -30.53
CA ALA A 491 -62.64 -57.60 -31.29
C ALA A 491 -62.67 -56.11 -31.63
N ILE A 492 -62.60 -55.85 -32.94
CA ILE A 492 -62.87 -54.57 -33.58
C ILE A 492 -64.35 -54.26 -33.34
N ASP A 493 -64.63 -53.21 -32.56
CA ASP A 493 -66.00 -52.73 -32.36
C ASP A 493 -66.28 -51.57 -33.33
N TRP A 494 -67.32 -51.72 -34.14
CA TRP A 494 -67.82 -50.68 -35.03
C TRP A 494 -68.56 -49.60 -34.21
N PRO A 495 -68.65 -48.35 -34.68
CA PRO A 495 -69.27 -47.27 -33.91
C PRO A 495 -70.76 -47.52 -33.70
N GLU A 496 -71.23 -47.36 -32.46
CA GLU A 496 -72.66 -47.23 -32.16
C GLU A 496 -73.21 -45.99 -32.90
N ASP A 497 -74.20 -46.26 -33.74
CA ASP A 497 -75.00 -45.30 -34.52
C ASP A 497 -75.83 -44.41 -33.57
N PRO A 498 -75.55 -43.10 -33.45
CA PRO A 498 -76.51 -42.20 -32.82
C PRO A 498 -77.67 -42.04 -33.79
N GLY A 499 -78.81 -42.66 -33.47
CA GLY A 499 -80.06 -42.55 -34.22
C GLY A 499 -80.46 -41.10 -34.57
N PRO A 500 -81.45 -40.91 -35.45
CA PRO A 500 -81.64 -39.66 -36.19
C PRO A 500 -81.79 -38.45 -35.23
N PRO A 501 -81.27 -37.27 -35.62
CA PRO A 501 -81.31 -36.08 -34.77
C PRO A 501 -82.76 -35.73 -34.42
N LEU A 502 -83.03 -35.42 -33.15
CA LEU A 502 -84.23 -34.67 -32.77
C LEU A 502 -84.13 -33.27 -33.39
N GLU A 503 -85.18 -32.85 -34.09
CA GLU A 503 -85.31 -31.55 -34.77
C GLU A 503 -85.29 -30.37 -33.79
N GLU A 504 -84.16 -30.02 -33.19
CA GLU A 504 -83.92 -28.69 -32.58
C GLU A 504 -82.41 -28.34 -32.57
N GLU A 505 -81.69 -28.46 -33.70
CA GLU A 505 -80.42 -27.73 -33.90
C GLU A 505 -80.27 -27.29 -35.38
N GLU A 506 -81.25 -26.54 -35.90
CA GLU A 506 -81.00 -25.64 -37.03
C GLU A 506 -80.50 -24.30 -36.50
N GLY A 507 -79.19 -24.07 -36.57
CA GLY A 507 -78.58 -22.81 -36.16
C GLY A 507 -77.07 -22.75 -36.36
N ASP A 508 -76.65 -22.51 -37.60
CA ASP A 508 -75.39 -21.87 -38.01
C ASP A 508 -74.10 -22.40 -37.32
N SER A 509 -73.41 -23.35 -37.95
CA SER A 509 -72.06 -23.77 -37.53
C SER A 509 -71.07 -22.65 -37.83
N ASP A 510 -71.00 -21.66 -36.93
CA ASP A 510 -70.14 -20.48 -37.04
C ASP A 510 -68.67 -20.93 -37.23
N PRO A 511 -68.00 -20.59 -38.35
CA PRO A 511 -66.59 -20.93 -38.57
C PRO A 511 -65.67 -20.36 -37.48
N ARG A 512 -66.11 -19.36 -36.72
CA ARG A 512 -65.39 -18.85 -35.53
C ARG A 512 -65.39 -19.84 -34.37
N ARG A 513 -66.44 -20.66 -34.20
CA ARG A 513 -66.47 -21.74 -33.20
C ARG A 513 -65.49 -22.84 -33.56
N GLU A 514 -65.41 -23.21 -34.83
CA GLU A 514 -64.45 -24.21 -35.29
C GLU A 514 -63.00 -23.69 -35.21
N LEU A 515 -62.77 -22.42 -35.55
CA LEU A 515 -61.48 -21.74 -35.33
C LEU A 515 -61.14 -21.67 -33.84
N LEU A 516 -62.11 -21.36 -32.97
CA LEU A 516 -61.95 -21.38 -31.51
C LEU A 516 -61.62 -22.77 -30.99
N GLN A 517 -62.16 -23.82 -31.60
CA GLN A 517 -61.89 -25.20 -31.23
C GLN A 517 -60.47 -25.60 -31.63
N ARG A 518 -60.04 -25.26 -32.85
CA ARG A 518 -58.63 -25.40 -33.30
C ARG A 518 -57.66 -24.58 -32.44
N LEU A 519 -58.04 -23.36 -32.04
CA LEU A 519 -57.25 -22.51 -31.13
C LEU A 519 -57.19 -23.11 -29.73
N LYS A 520 -58.29 -23.67 -29.20
CA LYS A 520 -58.33 -24.37 -27.92
C LYS A 520 -57.44 -25.63 -27.95
N GLU A 521 -57.36 -26.33 -29.07
CA GLU A 521 -56.43 -27.44 -29.26
C GLU A 521 -54.96 -26.97 -29.19
N THR A 522 -54.63 -25.80 -29.79
CA THR A 522 -53.28 -25.20 -29.70
C THR A 522 -52.90 -24.66 -28.31
N VAL A 523 -53.84 -24.56 -27.36
CA VAL A 523 -53.52 -24.17 -25.96
C VAL A 523 -52.62 -25.23 -25.28
N SER A 524 -52.70 -26.48 -25.70
CA SER A 524 -51.79 -27.55 -25.25
C SER A 524 -50.33 -27.30 -25.66
N CYS A 525 -50.12 -26.60 -26.77
CA CYS A 525 -48.80 -26.21 -27.26
C CYS A 525 -48.19 -25.01 -26.51
N LEU A 526 -48.97 -24.33 -25.65
CA LEU A 526 -48.48 -23.19 -24.87
C LEU A 526 -47.59 -23.64 -23.69
N PRO A 527 -46.54 -22.87 -23.34
CA PRO A 527 -45.70 -23.15 -22.18
C PRO A 527 -46.52 -23.18 -20.88
N LYS A 528 -46.24 -24.15 -19.99
CA LYS A 528 -46.91 -24.27 -18.68
C LYS A 528 -46.62 -23.08 -17.76
N ARG A 529 -45.41 -22.54 -17.83
CA ARG A 529 -44.91 -21.33 -17.17
C ARG A 529 -43.88 -20.69 -18.10
N ARG A 530 -43.69 -19.36 -18.05
CA ARG A 530 -42.55 -18.70 -18.74
C ARG A 530 -41.25 -19.22 -18.10
N GLN A 531 -40.63 -20.25 -18.70
CA GLN A 531 -39.35 -20.81 -18.26
C GLN A 531 -38.22 -19.86 -18.69
N HIS A 532 -37.26 -19.61 -17.81
CA HIS A 532 -36.12 -18.74 -18.07
C HIS A 532 -35.07 -19.49 -18.88
N LEU A 533 -34.88 -19.09 -20.14
CA LEU A 533 -33.89 -19.64 -21.09
C LEU A 533 -33.83 -21.18 -21.10
N PRO A 534 -34.92 -21.89 -21.47
CA PRO A 534 -34.87 -23.34 -21.70
C PRO A 534 -33.83 -23.66 -22.79
N ALA A 535 -33.28 -24.87 -22.77
CA ALA A 535 -32.17 -25.30 -23.64
C ALA A 535 -30.76 -24.71 -23.33
N HIS A 536 -30.60 -23.87 -22.30
CA HIS A 536 -29.29 -23.35 -21.90
C HIS A 536 -28.78 -23.99 -20.59
N PRO A 537 -27.44 -24.13 -20.42
CA PRO A 537 -26.82 -24.66 -19.21
C PRO A 537 -27.23 -23.92 -17.93
N SER A 538 -27.23 -24.64 -16.81
CA SER A 538 -27.49 -24.10 -15.46
C SER A 538 -26.57 -22.92 -15.12
N TRP A 539 -25.27 -23.04 -15.42
CA TRP A 539 -24.29 -21.98 -15.15
C TRP A 539 -24.56 -20.71 -15.96
N TYR A 540 -24.94 -20.84 -17.24
CA TYR A 540 -25.19 -19.70 -18.13
C TYR A 540 -26.47 -18.96 -17.75
N ARG A 541 -27.53 -19.70 -17.39
CA ARG A 541 -28.78 -19.11 -16.89
C ARG A 541 -28.58 -18.25 -15.65
N LYS A 542 -27.64 -18.60 -14.76
CA LYS A 542 -27.27 -17.79 -13.58
C LYS A 542 -26.60 -16.47 -13.96
N LEU A 543 -26.04 -16.34 -15.17
CA LEU A 543 -25.42 -15.12 -15.67
C LEU A 543 -26.39 -14.18 -16.39
N CYS A 544 -27.63 -14.62 -16.66
CA CYS A 544 -28.63 -13.85 -17.39
C CYS A 544 -29.71 -13.29 -16.44
N VAL A 545 -30.14 -12.05 -16.65
CA VAL A 545 -31.25 -11.44 -15.89
C VAL A 545 -32.56 -12.17 -16.20
N LYS A 546 -33.39 -12.39 -15.18
CA LYS A 546 -34.70 -13.03 -15.36
C LYS A 546 -35.69 -12.04 -15.96
N MET A 547 -36.39 -12.45 -17.02
CA MET A 547 -37.46 -11.64 -17.67
C MET A 547 -38.61 -11.21 -16.72
N SER A 548 -38.70 -11.76 -15.51
CA SER A 548 -39.69 -11.37 -14.50
C SER A 548 -39.30 -10.13 -13.68
N GLU A 549 -38.03 -9.73 -13.70
CA GLU A 549 -37.48 -8.55 -13.01
C GLU A 549 -37.34 -7.44 -14.06
N ALA A 550 -38.39 -6.65 -14.26
CA ALA A 550 -38.65 -5.93 -15.52
C ALA A 550 -37.96 -4.55 -15.68
N GLU A 551 -37.29 -4.01 -14.65
CA GLU A 551 -36.73 -2.65 -14.75
C GLU A 551 -35.36 -2.58 -15.44
N ASP A 552 -34.53 -3.63 -15.34
CA ASP A 552 -33.14 -3.67 -15.86
C ASP A 552 -32.83 -4.90 -16.76
N TRP A 553 -33.84 -5.42 -17.48
CA TRP A 553 -33.64 -6.59 -18.32
C TRP A 553 -32.72 -6.29 -19.51
N SER A 554 -31.65 -7.08 -19.66
CA SER A 554 -30.71 -7.00 -20.78
C SER A 554 -30.48 -8.39 -21.38
N PRO A 555 -30.32 -8.49 -22.72
CA PRO A 555 -30.08 -9.76 -23.39
C PRO A 555 -28.67 -10.29 -23.12
N GLY A 556 -28.53 -11.63 -23.01
CA GLY A 556 -27.26 -12.34 -22.82
C GLY A 556 -26.80 -12.42 -21.35
N ALA A 557 -25.56 -12.88 -21.15
CA ALA A 557 -24.92 -13.08 -19.85
C ALA A 557 -24.53 -11.77 -19.14
N SER A 558 -25.48 -10.84 -18.96
CA SER A 558 -25.24 -9.48 -18.49
C SER A 558 -24.83 -9.35 -17.01
N LEU A 559 -24.92 -10.41 -16.21
CA LEU A 559 -24.46 -10.44 -14.81
C LEU A 559 -22.98 -10.84 -14.68
N ILE A 560 -22.29 -11.17 -15.78
CA ILE A 560 -20.89 -11.59 -15.74
C ILE A 560 -19.97 -10.47 -15.20
N SER A 561 -19.06 -10.85 -14.31
CA SER A 561 -18.04 -9.94 -13.77
C SER A 561 -16.73 -10.67 -13.47
N LEU A 562 -15.63 -9.93 -13.37
CA LEU A 562 -14.31 -10.47 -13.01
C LEU A 562 -14.26 -11.12 -11.61
N GLN A 563 -15.23 -10.83 -10.74
CA GLN A 563 -15.31 -11.41 -9.40
C GLN A 563 -15.87 -12.83 -9.41
N MET A 564 -16.54 -13.24 -10.50
CA MET A 564 -17.13 -14.56 -10.58
C MET A 564 -16.07 -15.63 -10.85
N ARG A 565 -16.21 -16.79 -10.18
CA ARG A 565 -15.28 -17.93 -10.33
C ARG A 565 -15.26 -18.52 -11.75
N ILE A 566 -16.34 -18.33 -12.51
CA ILE A 566 -16.44 -18.81 -13.89
C ILE A 566 -15.62 -17.98 -14.88
N THR A 567 -15.36 -16.71 -14.57
CA THR A 567 -14.73 -15.76 -15.50
C THR A 567 -13.30 -16.14 -15.89
N PRO A 568 -12.41 -16.56 -14.96
CA PRO A 568 -11.08 -17.08 -15.33
C PRO A 568 -11.13 -18.30 -16.26
N LYS A 569 -12.14 -19.17 -16.10
CA LYS A 569 -12.33 -20.37 -16.94
C LYS A 569 -12.83 -20.00 -18.34
N LEU A 570 -13.81 -19.10 -18.44
CA LEU A 570 -14.32 -18.58 -19.73
C LEU A 570 -13.25 -17.83 -20.52
N MET A 571 -12.34 -17.15 -19.84
CA MET A 571 -11.20 -16.49 -20.46
C MET A 571 -10.07 -17.47 -20.85
N GLY A 572 -10.18 -18.75 -20.46
CA GLY A 572 -9.17 -19.77 -20.72
C GLY A 572 -7.81 -19.41 -20.13
N LEU A 573 -7.76 -18.85 -18.92
CA LEU A 573 -6.50 -18.37 -18.35
C LEU A 573 -5.49 -19.50 -18.14
N THR A 574 -4.23 -19.23 -18.47
CA THR A 574 -3.08 -20.13 -18.30
C THR A 574 -2.02 -19.53 -17.39
N TRP A 575 -1.34 -20.40 -16.63
CA TRP A 575 -0.15 -20.10 -15.85
C TRP A 575 1.06 -20.84 -16.44
N ASP A 576 2.02 -20.12 -17.03
CA ASP A 576 3.17 -20.71 -17.76
C ASP A 576 2.73 -21.78 -18.80
N GLY A 577 1.58 -21.56 -19.44
CA GLY A 577 1.00 -22.49 -20.43
C GLY A 577 0.09 -23.58 -19.85
N PHE A 578 -0.03 -23.70 -18.53
CA PHE A 578 -0.92 -24.66 -17.87
C PHE A 578 -2.29 -24.05 -17.55
N PRO A 579 -3.41 -24.76 -17.77
CA PRO A 579 -4.74 -24.21 -17.54
C PRO A 579 -5.03 -23.99 -16.04
N LEU A 580 -5.64 -22.86 -15.71
CA LEU A 580 -6.08 -22.55 -14.35
C LEU A 580 -7.31 -23.38 -13.94
N HIS A 581 -7.31 -23.87 -12.71
CA HIS A 581 -8.40 -24.63 -12.12
C HIS A 581 -8.64 -24.19 -10.67
N TYR A 582 -9.91 -24.23 -10.23
CA TYR A 582 -10.31 -23.81 -8.89
C TYR A 582 -10.77 -25.00 -8.08
N THR A 583 -10.27 -25.12 -6.84
CA THR A 583 -10.71 -26.13 -5.87
C THR A 583 -11.24 -25.46 -4.61
N ASP A 584 -12.24 -26.05 -3.94
CA ASP A 584 -12.80 -25.45 -2.72
C ASP A 584 -11.84 -25.46 -1.53
N GLN A 585 -10.92 -26.43 -1.47
CA GLN A 585 -9.95 -26.56 -0.37
C GLN A 585 -8.73 -25.62 -0.56
N HIS A 586 -8.14 -25.60 -1.76
CA HIS A 586 -6.88 -24.88 -2.02
C HIS A 586 -7.02 -23.60 -2.84
N GLY A 587 -8.23 -23.28 -3.31
CA GLY A 587 -8.50 -22.12 -4.14
C GLY A 587 -7.97 -22.27 -5.58
N TRP A 588 -7.51 -21.17 -6.17
CA TRP A 588 -6.98 -21.16 -7.54
C TRP A 588 -5.59 -21.80 -7.65
N GLY A 589 -5.42 -22.67 -8.64
CA GLY A 589 -4.18 -23.31 -9.03
C GLY A 589 -4.14 -23.59 -10.53
N TYR A 590 -3.20 -24.41 -10.97
CA TYR A 590 -3.04 -24.83 -12.37
C TYR A 590 -2.79 -26.34 -12.47
N LEU A 591 -3.17 -26.92 -13.61
CA LEU A 591 -3.09 -28.36 -13.88
C LEU A 591 -1.87 -28.70 -14.74
N VAL A 592 -1.00 -29.55 -14.21
CA VAL A 592 0.22 -30.01 -14.89
C VAL A 592 0.03 -31.47 -15.34
N PRO A 593 0.06 -31.76 -16.66
CA PRO A 593 -0.21 -33.10 -17.20
C PRO A 593 0.99 -34.04 -16.99
N GLY A 594 0.73 -35.30 -16.62
CA GLY A 594 1.74 -36.35 -16.48
C GLY A 594 1.68 -37.13 -15.16
N ARG A 595 0.54 -37.11 -14.47
CA ARG A 595 0.27 -37.93 -13.28
C ARG A 595 -0.15 -39.33 -13.74
N ARG A 596 0.64 -40.36 -13.40
CA ARG A 596 0.43 -41.75 -13.90
C ARG A 596 -0.24 -42.67 -12.89
N ASP A 597 -0.22 -42.30 -11.60
CA ASP A 597 -0.81 -43.07 -10.50
C ASP A 597 -2.34 -43.03 -10.48
N ASN A 598 -2.97 -42.08 -11.17
CA ASN A 598 -4.42 -41.87 -11.17
C ASN A 598 -5.07 -41.95 -12.57
N LEU A 599 -4.34 -42.48 -13.55
CA LEU A 599 -4.86 -42.75 -14.89
C LEU A 599 -5.39 -44.19 -14.92
N ASP A 600 -6.69 -44.38 -14.71
CA ASP A 600 -7.35 -45.64 -15.05
C ASP A 600 -7.54 -45.73 -16.57
N ILE A 601 -7.00 -46.80 -17.17
CA ILE A 601 -7.04 -47.06 -18.62
C ILE A 601 -8.33 -47.84 -19.02
N SER A 602 -9.25 -48.08 -18.08
CA SER A 602 -10.51 -48.79 -18.34
C SER A 602 -11.59 -47.83 -18.85
N GLU A 603 -12.06 -48.06 -20.08
CA GLU A 603 -13.01 -47.23 -20.84
C GLU A 603 -14.48 -47.20 -20.32
N ASP A 604 -14.77 -47.67 -19.10
CA ASP A 604 -16.15 -47.90 -18.62
C ASP A 604 -16.54 -47.10 -17.35
N ASN A 605 -16.29 -45.79 -17.29
CA ASN A 605 -16.89 -44.92 -16.26
C ASN A 605 -17.68 -43.76 -16.92
N GLU A 606 -18.98 -43.69 -16.62
CA GLU A 606 -19.94 -42.68 -17.11
C GLU A 606 -19.77 -41.27 -16.49
N GLU A 607 -18.66 -41.00 -15.79
CA GLU A 607 -18.35 -39.66 -15.24
C GLU A 607 -17.42 -38.88 -16.20
N PRO A 608 -17.51 -37.54 -16.26
CA PRO A 608 -16.68 -36.72 -17.15
C PRO A 608 -15.20 -36.88 -16.79
N VAL A 609 -14.50 -37.72 -17.54
CA VAL A 609 -13.06 -37.94 -17.40
C VAL A 609 -12.36 -36.67 -17.90
N CYS A 610 -11.62 -36.00 -17.01
CA CYS A 610 -10.80 -34.83 -17.31
C CYS A 610 -10.03 -35.00 -18.63
N PRO A 611 -10.02 -34.00 -19.54
CA PRO A 611 -9.37 -34.12 -20.84
C PRO A 611 -7.86 -33.91 -20.72
N TYR A 612 -7.15 -34.81 -20.03
CA TYR A 612 -5.71 -34.70 -19.80
C TYR A 612 -4.92 -34.58 -21.12
N ARG A 613 -5.41 -35.20 -22.21
CA ARG A 613 -4.83 -35.10 -23.56
C ARG A 613 -4.99 -33.69 -24.14
N ALA A 614 -6.11 -33.03 -23.90
CA ALA A 614 -6.33 -31.65 -24.33
C ALA A 614 -5.43 -30.69 -23.54
N ILE A 615 -5.29 -30.91 -22.22
CA ILE A 615 -4.36 -30.15 -21.36
C ILE A 615 -2.90 -30.32 -21.85
N GLU A 616 -2.51 -31.54 -22.20
CA GLU A 616 -1.18 -31.82 -22.77
C GLU A 616 -0.98 -31.13 -24.13
N SER A 617 -2.01 -31.10 -24.99
CA SER A 617 -1.96 -30.40 -26.28
C SER A 617 -1.76 -28.89 -26.11
N VAL A 618 -2.52 -28.25 -25.20
CA VAL A 618 -2.38 -26.82 -24.90
C VAL A 618 -0.96 -26.48 -24.44
N TYR A 619 -0.38 -27.32 -23.57
CA TYR A 619 0.99 -27.12 -23.11
C TYR A 619 2.03 -27.32 -24.24
N LYS A 620 1.83 -28.32 -25.12
CA LYS A 620 2.69 -28.52 -26.30
C LYS A 620 2.65 -27.33 -27.24
N GLU A 621 1.47 -26.80 -27.55
CA GLU A 621 1.30 -25.59 -28.37
C GLU A 621 2.03 -24.39 -27.75
N TYR A 622 1.91 -24.21 -26.43
CA TYR A 622 2.64 -23.16 -25.71
C TYR A 622 4.17 -23.33 -25.84
N CYS A 623 4.70 -24.54 -25.71
CA CYS A 623 6.12 -24.82 -25.89
C CYS A 623 6.60 -24.56 -27.34
N GLU A 624 5.80 -24.91 -28.34
CA GLU A 624 6.11 -24.67 -29.75
C GLU A 624 6.11 -23.17 -30.12
N GLN A 625 5.22 -22.40 -29.52
CA GLN A 625 5.17 -20.94 -29.66
C GLN A 625 6.39 -20.29 -28.99
N LYS A 626 6.71 -20.65 -27.74
CA LYS A 626 7.89 -20.14 -27.03
C LYS A 626 9.22 -20.58 -27.65
N GLY A 627 9.29 -21.74 -28.29
CA GLY A 627 10.49 -22.21 -28.99
C GLY A 627 10.85 -21.40 -30.25
N LYS A 628 9.90 -20.63 -30.80
CA LYS A 628 10.11 -19.77 -31.98
C LYS A 628 10.49 -18.33 -31.61
N GLU A 629 10.27 -17.92 -30.37
CA GLU A 629 10.70 -16.63 -29.84
C GLU A 629 12.10 -16.75 -29.22
N GLN A 630 13.11 -16.08 -29.79
CA GLN A 630 14.37 -15.89 -29.06
C GLN A 630 14.06 -15.19 -27.73
N PRO A 631 14.69 -15.59 -26.60
CA PRO A 631 14.51 -14.90 -25.33
C PRO A 631 15.10 -13.49 -25.45
N LYS A 632 14.26 -12.52 -25.81
CA LYS A 632 14.53 -11.13 -25.46
C LYS A 632 14.43 -11.07 -23.94
N TYR A 633 15.57 -10.85 -23.28
CA TYR A 633 15.56 -10.32 -21.92
C TYR A 633 14.65 -9.09 -21.95
N PRO A 634 13.52 -9.07 -21.22
CA PRO A 634 12.71 -7.88 -21.18
C PRO A 634 13.45 -6.86 -20.31
N ASP A 635 14.20 -5.96 -20.94
CA ASP A 635 14.47 -4.61 -20.43
C ASP A 635 13.16 -3.78 -20.52
N SER A 636 12.06 -4.34 -20.01
CA SER A 636 10.82 -3.58 -19.84
C SER A 636 10.90 -2.87 -18.49
N PRO A 637 10.72 -1.54 -18.43
CA PRO A 637 10.66 -0.83 -17.17
C PRO A 637 9.54 -1.45 -16.33
N VAL A 638 9.94 -2.16 -15.27
CA VAL A 638 9.02 -2.80 -14.35
C VAL A 638 8.18 -1.73 -13.67
N SER A 639 6.95 -2.11 -13.42
CA SER A 639 6.00 -1.36 -12.64
C SER A 639 6.57 -0.89 -11.29
N ASP A 640 6.86 0.42 -11.13
CA ASP A 640 7.05 1.14 -9.83
C ASP A 640 5.95 0.88 -8.79
N GLU A 641 4.87 0.17 -9.17
CA GLU A 641 3.77 -0.20 -8.29
C GLU A 641 4.08 -1.40 -7.38
N LEU A 642 5.24 -2.05 -7.58
CA LEU A 642 5.82 -2.94 -6.59
C LEU A 642 6.62 -2.21 -5.52
N MET A 643 6.55 -0.87 -5.47
CA MET A 643 6.43 -0.18 -4.20
C MET A 643 5.08 -0.59 -3.60
N LEU A 644 5.05 -1.82 -3.08
CA LEU A 644 3.96 -2.31 -2.25
C LEU A 644 3.65 -1.18 -1.28
N THR A 645 2.42 -0.67 -1.35
CA THR A 645 1.93 0.42 -0.50
C THR A 645 2.55 0.26 0.87
N ASP A 646 3.25 1.30 1.32
CA ASP A 646 4.24 1.41 2.41
C ASP A 646 3.74 0.93 3.80
N THR A 647 2.70 0.12 3.84
CA THR A 647 2.12 -0.47 5.04
C THR A 647 2.04 -1.99 4.92
N ALA A 648 1.72 -2.55 3.74
CA ALA A 648 1.48 -4.00 3.60
C ALA A 648 2.78 -4.81 3.60
N VAL A 649 3.79 -4.41 2.83
CA VAL A 649 5.11 -5.06 2.89
C VAL A 649 5.77 -4.86 4.22
N TRP A 650 5.70 -3.67 4.80
CA TRP A 650 6.31 -3.40 6.09
C TRP A 650 5.61 -4.16 7.22
N GLN A 651 4.30 -4.36 7.15
CA GLN A 651 3.60 -5.29 8.04
C GLN A 651 4.11 -6.72 7.86
N THR A 652 4.29 -7.20 6.63
CA THR A 652 4.83 -8.55 6.37
C THR A 652 6.30 -8.68 6.81
N VAL A 653 7.14 -7.66 6.60
CA VAL A 653 8.54 -7.61 7.04
C VAL A 653 8.60 -7.59 8.57
N GLU A 654 7.77 -6.78 9.24
CA GLU A 654 7.65 -6.76 10.71
C GLU A 654 7.21 -8.12 11.27
N GLU A 655 6.23 -8.79 10.63
CA GLU A 655 5.75 -10.11 11.05
C GLU A 655 6.78 -11.22 10.86
N VAL A 656 7.61 -11.13 9.81
CA VAL A 656 8.58 -12.17 9.44
C VAL A 656 9.92 -12.01 10.17
N SER A 657 10.38 -10.78 10.39
CA SER A 657 11.64 -10.50 11.11
C SER A 657 11.55 -10.93 12.59
N ARG A 658 10.34 -11.04 13.14
CA ARG A 658 10.05 -11.55 14.49
C ARG A 658 10.25 -13.05 14.69
N LEU A 659 10.25 -13.83 13.61
CA LEU A 659 10.43 -15.29 13.67
C LEU A 659 11.91 -15.69 13.88
N GLU A 660 12.86 -14.76 13.76
CA GLU A 660 14.31 -15.05 13.76
C GLU A 660 14.96 -15.26 15.14
N MET A 661 14.19 -15.42 16.22
CA MET A 661 14.78 -15.60 17.56
C MET A 661 15.04 -17.05 17.99
N PHE A 662 14.79 -18.07 17.15
CA PHE A 662 14.92 -19.47 17.60
C PHE A 662 15.55 -20.48 16.64
N ASP A 663 16.27 -20.07 15.59
CA ASP A 663 17.01 -21.04 14.76
C ASP A 663 18.34 -21.51 15.36
N ASP A 664 18.77 -20.96 16.50
CA ASP A 664 19.91 -21.51 17.26
C ASP A 664 19.51 -22.59 18.27
N GLU A 665 18.22 -22.75 18.61
CA GLU A 665 17.75 -23.77 19.56
C GLU A 665 17.18 -25.03 18.88
N ALA A 666 16.79 -24.94 17.60
CA ALA A 666 16.20 -26.05 16.83
C ALA A 666 17.19 -27.17 16.43
N LEU A 667 18.49 -27.02 16.70
CA LEU A 667 19.49 -28.09 16.59
C LEU A 667 19.89 -28.74 17.94
N SER A 668 19.18 -28.42 19.04
CA SER A 668 19.59 -28.84 20.40
C SER A 668 18.98 -30.15 20.93
N THR A 669 18.09 -30.85 20.21
CA THR A 669 17.52 -32.13 20.69
C THR A 669 17.54 -33.25 19.65
N ALA A 670 18.73 -33.72 19.28
CA ALA A 670 18.90 -35.07 18.75
C ALA A 670 19.43 -35.99 19.87
N ALA A 671 18.52 -36.54 20.67
CA ALA A 671 18.84 -37.64 21.58
C ALA A 671 18.63 -38.99 20.85
N PRO A 672 19.44 -40.04 21.14
CA PRO A 672 19.27 -41.33 20.51
C PRO A 672 18.02 -42.02 21.07
N SER A 673 16.97 -42.15 20.26
CA SER A 673 15.71 -42.79 20.65
C SER A 673 15.89 -44.28 20.95
N LYS A 674 15.73 -44.64 22.23
CA LYS A 674 15.47 -46.01 22.67
C LYS A 674 14.08 -46.43 22.22
N ARG A 675 14.00 -47.60 21.59
CA ARG A 675 12.76 -48.32 21.24
C ARG A 675 11.87 -48.47 22.47
N ILE A 676 10.68 -47.88 22.43
CA ILE A 676 9.52 -48.31 23.23
C ILE A 676 8.34 -48.46 22.27
N THR A 677 7.96 -49.71 22.07
CA THR A 677 6.76 -50.17 21.39
C THR A 677 5.51 -49.80 22.17
N LYS A 678 4.56 -49.09 21.56
CA LYS A 678 3.12 -49.27 21.83
C LYS A 678 2.28 -48.71 20.67
N LYS A 679 1.36 -49.56 20.23
CA LYS A 679 0.52 -49.49 19.05
C LYS A 679 -0.32 -48.20 18.99
N VAL A 680 -0.21 -47.49 17.86
CA VAL A 680 -1.27 -46.64 17.31
C VAL A 680 -1.57 -47.21 15.93
N ASN A 681 -2.86 -47.38 15.65
CA ASN A 681 -3.39 -48.11 14.50
C ASN A 681 -2.83 -47.57 13.18
N SER A 682 -2.21 -48.50 12.46
CA SER A 682 -1.80 -48.42 11.08
C SER A 682 -3.00 -48.26 10.14
N VAL A 683 -3.08 -47.15 9.41
CA VAL A 683 -3.15 -47.08 7.93
C VAL A 683 -2.89 -45.62 7.52
N PHE A 684 -1.62 -45.23 7.40
CA PHE A 684 -1.22 -44.13 6.50
C PHE A 684 0.17 -44.51 5.98
N LYS A 685 0.18 -45.36 4.95
CA LYS A 685 1.37 -45.70 4.20
C LYS A 685 1.74 -44.48 3.36
N SER A 686 3.02 -44.14 3.38
CA SER A 686 3.70 -43.13 2.59
C SER A 686 3.29 -43.15 1.11
N LEU A 687 2.84 -42.00 0.61
CA LEU A 687 2.72 -41.66 -0.82
C LEU A 687 3.35 -40.27 -1.01
N ASN A 688 4.68 -40.18 -0.93
CA ASN A 688 5.41 -39.02 -1.42
C ASN A 688 5.46 -39.13 -2.96
N GLY A 689 4.41 -38.65 -3.62
CA GLY A 689 4.40 -38.38 -5.06
C GLY A 689 4.96 -36.98 -5.30
N GLU A 690 6.27 -36.86 -5.49
CA GLU A 690 6.88 -35.64 -6.01
C GLU A 690 6.73 -35.62 -7.55
N CYS A 691 6.32 -34.49 -8.13
CA CYS A 691 6.30 -34.31 -9.58
C CYS A 691 7.74 -34.08 -10.07
N PRO A 692 8.35 -34.99 -10.85
CA PRO A 692 9.80 -34.93 -11.12
C PRO A 692 10.21 -33.88 -12.15
N TYR A 693 9.28 -33.26 -12.87
CA TYR A 693 9.56 -32.33 -13.98
C TYR A 693 8.98 -30.92 -13.80
N HIS A 694 8.22 -30.65 -12.73
CA HIS A 694 7.61 -29.35 -12.49
C HIS A 694 7.78 -28.90 -11.03
N HIS A 695 8.30 -27.69 -10.83
CA HIS A 695 8.54 -27.08 -9.52
C HIS A 695 7.55 -25.94 -9.28
N GLY A 696 6.79 -26.00 -8.19
CA GLY A 696 5.77 -25.01 -7.84
C GLY A 696 5.22 -25.22 -6.43
N ASN A 697 4.18 -24.47 -6.03
CA ASN A 697 3.51 -24.65 -4.75
C ASN A 697 2.57 -25.87 -4.79
N GLY A 698 3.09 -27.03 -4.41
CA GLY A 698 2.46 -28.35 -4.60
C GLY A 698 3.52 -29.41 -4.92
N PRO A 699 3.16 -30.63 -5.33
CA PRO A 699 1.83 -31.09 -5.72
C PRO A 699 0.91 -31.40 -4.52
N TYR A 700 -0.36 -31.01 -4.63
CA TYR A 700 -1.39 -31.35 -3.64
C TYR A 700 -2.13 -32.63 -4.08
N ASN A 701 -1.70 -33.77 -3.50
CA ASN A 701 -2.13 -35.10 -3.94
C ASN A 701 -3.59 -35.44 -3.62
N ASP A 702 -4.22 -34.68 -2.71
CA ASP A 702 -5.64 -34.75 -2.37
C ASP A 702 -6.55 -34.26 -3.50
N VAL A 703 -6.05 -33.43 -4.42
CA VAL A 703 -6.74 -33.07 -5.66
C VAL A 703 -6.47 -34.15 -6.71
N ASN A 704 -7.36 -35.14 -6.80
CA ASN A 704 -7.18 -36.32 -7.65
C ASN A 704 -7.83 -36.16 -9.04
N ILE A 705 -7.29 -35.26 -9.87
CA ILE A 705 -7.75 -35.09 -11.26
C ILE A 705 -6.99 -36.09 -12.16
N PRO A 706 -7.67 -36.98 -12.91
CA PRO A 706 -7.01 -38.00 -13.73
C PRO A 706 -5.95 -37.41 -14.67
N GLY A 707 -4.74 -37.97 -14.66
CA GLY A 707 -3.65 -37.58 -15.55
C GLY A 707 -2.93 -36.27 -15.19
N CYS A 708 -3.41 -35.49 -14.21
CA CYS A 708 -2.88 -34.17 -13.88
C CYS A 708 -2.45 -34.03 -12.41
N TRP A 709 -1.40 -33.25 -12.18
CA TRP A 709 -0.99 -32.74 -10.87
C TRP A 709 -1.58 -31.34 -10.65
N PHE A 710 -2.01 -31.04 -9.43
CA PHE A 710 -2.49 -29.70 -9.07
C PHE A 710 -1.43 -28.93 -8.27
N PHE A 711 -1.15 -27.71 -8.73
CA PHE A 711 -0.29 -26.76 -8.04
C PHE A 711 -1.06 -25.47 -7.75
N LYS A 712 -0.95 -24.97 -6.53
CA LYS A 712 -1.66 -23.77 -6.07
C LYS A 712 -0.95 -22.51 -6.57
N LEU A 713 -1.71 -21.45 -6.87
CA LEU A 713 -1.12 -20.15 -7.20
C LEU A 713 -0.41 -19.54 -5.98
N PRO A 714 0.75 -18.88 -6.17
CA PRO A 714 1.45 -18.22 -5.07
C PRO A 714 0.64 -17.05 -4.52
N HIS A 715 0.59 -16.92 -3.19
CA HIS A 715 -0.11 -15.82 -2.51
C HIS A 715 0.90 -14.89 -1.82
N LYS A 716 0.63 -13.58 -1.82
CA LYS A 716 1.54 -12.56 -1.25
C LYS A 716 1.86 -12.78 0.23
N ASP A 717 0.86 -13.19 1.01
CA ASP A 717 0.98 -13.41 2.45
C ASP A 717 1.47 -14.84 2.80
N GLY A 718 1.92 -15.60 1.80
CA GLY A 718 2.45 -16.96 1.95
C GLY A 718 1.59 -18.04 1.29
N ASN A 719 2.24 -19.13 0.90
CA ASN A 719 1.69 -20.24 0.10
C ASN A 719 0.51 -21.00 0.76
N GLU A 720 0.37 -20.91 2.08
CA GLU A 720 -0.74 -21.50 2.83
C GLU A 720 -2.07 -20.78 2.54
N ASN A 721 -2.04 -19.50 2.18
CA ASN A 721 -3.25 -18.71 1.92
C ASN A 721 -3.80 -18.95 0.51
N ASN A 722 -5.13 -18.99 0.38
CA ASN A 722 -5.80 -19.24 -0.89
C ASN A 722 -5.90 -17.95 -1.71
N VAL A 723 -5.59 -18.05 -3.00
CA VAL A 723 -5.82 -16.96 -3.95
C VAL A 723 -7.32 -16.86 -4.22
N GLY A 724 -7.90 -15.68 -3.93
CA GLY A 724 -9.32 -15.43 -4.17
C GLY A 724 -9.67 -15.16 -5.64
N SER A 725 -8.89 -14.30 -6.30
CA SER A 725 -9.09 -13.95 -7.72
C SER A 725 -7.75 -13.78 -8.45
N PRO A 726 -7.57 -14.39 -9.64
CA PRO A 726 -6.37 -14.21 -10.46
C PRO A 726 -6.29 -12.82 -11.12
N PHE A 727 -7.35 -12.01 -11.04
CA PHE A 727 -7.37 -10.63 -11.55
C PHE A 727 -6.97 -9.58 -10.50
N SER A 728 -6.50 -10.02 -9.34
CA SER A 728 -6.09 -9.11 -8.27
C SER A 728 -4.87 -8.28 -8.67
N LYS A 729 -4.63 -7.19 -7.93
CA LYS A 729 -3.47 -6.31 -8.13
C LYS A 729 -2.14 -7.08 -8.09
N ASP A 730 -2.08 -8.12 -7.25
CA ASP A 730 -0.85 -8.89 -6.99
C ASP A 730 -0.38 -9.69 -8.23
N PHE A 731 -1.30 -9.99 -9.17
CA PHE A 731 -0.98 -10.72 -10.40
C PHE A 731 -0.73 -9.81 -11.61
N LEU A 732 -0.82 -8.48 -11.48
CA LEU A 732 -0.57 -7.54 -12.59
C LEU A 732 0.83 -7.74 -13.20
N SER A 733 1.86 -7.94 -12.37
CA SER A 733 3.22 -8.21 -12.83
C SER A 733 3.34 -9.55 -13.55
N LYS A 734 2.56 -10.56 -13.15
CA LYS A 734 2.53 -11.89 -13.78
C LYS A 734 1.82 -11.84 -15.13
N MET A 735 0.85 -10.94 -15.30
CA MET A 735 0.24 -10.65 -16.60
C MET A 735 1.22 -9.92 -17.51
N GLU A 736 1.99 -8.96 -16.98
CA GLU A 736 3.04 -8.25 -17.73
C GLU A 736 4.21 -9.16 -18.15
N SER A 737 4.62 -10.10 -17.30
CA SER A 737 5.70 -11.05 -17.59
C SER A 737 5.29 -12.16 -18.55
N GLY A 738 4.00 -12.26 -18.90
CA GLY A 738 3.45 -13.35 -19.69
C GLY A 738 3.40 -14.69 -18.95
N THR A 739 3.49 -14.69 -17.61
CA THR A 739 3.28 -15.89 -16.79
C THR A 739 1.80 -16.20 -16.67
N LEU A 740 0.95 -15.18 -16.50
CA LEU A 740 -0.50 -15.30 -16.50
C LEU A 740 -1.06 -14.72 -17.80
N GLN A 741 -1.60 -15.55 -18.68
CA GLN A 741 -2.09 -15.13 -20.00
C GLN A 741 -3.47 -15.76 -20.29
N ALA A 742 -4.16 -15.24 -21.30
CA ALA A 742 -5.32 -15.93 -21.87
C ALA A 742 -4.82 -17.01 -22.84
N GLY A 743 -5.34 -18.23 -22.74
CA GLY A 743 -4.85 -19.41 -23.46
C GLY A 743 -5.05 -19.38 -24.98
N ARG A 744 -5.77 -18.39 -25.51
CA ARG A 744 -5.93 -18.17 -26.96
C ARG A 744 -5.56 -16.72 -27.29
N GLU A 745 -4.40 -16.51 -27.91
CA GLU A 745 -3.93 -15.19 -28.33
C GLU A 745 -4.89 -14.55 -29.35
N GLY A 746 -5.07 -13.23 -29.26
CA GLY A 746 -5.91 -12.46 -30.19
C GLY A 746 -7.42 -12.58 -29.97
N THR A 747 -7.86 -13.14 -28.83
CA THR A 747 -9.29 -13.29 -28.50
C THR A 747 -9.82 -12.16 -27.62
N ASN A 748 -11.15 -12.10 -27.48
CA ASN A 748 -11.85 -11.24 -26.52
C ASN A 748 -11.31 -11.40 -25.07
N ALA A 749 -10.74 -12.56 -24.73
CA ALA A 749 -10.13 -12.81 -23.43
C ALA A 749 -8.82 -12.05 -23.23
N THR A 750 -7.94 -12.01 -24.23
CA THR A 750 -6.70 -11.20 -24.19
C THR A 750 -7.03 -9.73 -23.99
N ARG A 751 -8.00 -9.22 -24.76
CA ARG A 751 -8.45 -7.83 -24.65
C ARG A 751 -9.08 -7.52 -23.29
N ALA A 752 -9.91 -8.41 -22.75
CA ALA A 752 -10.47 -8.23 -21.40
C ALA A 752 -9.39 -8.22 -20.30
N LEU A 753 -8.31 -8.99 -20.47
CA LEU A 753 -7.17 -9.00 -19.55
C LEU A 753 -6.38 -7.68 -19.61
N GLU A 754 -6.12 -7.18 -20.83
CA GLU A 754 -5.51 -5.85 -21.04
C GLU A 754 -6.35 -4.73 -20.44
N ILE A 755 -7.67 -4.76 -20.65
CA ILE A 755 -8.58 -3.76 -20.08
C ILE A 755 -8.52 -3.79 -18.55
N ASN A 756 -8.57 -4.98 -17.94
CA ASN A 756 -8.45 -5.09 -16.48
C ASN A 756 -7.14 -4.46 -15.97
N LYS A 757 -6.04 -4.64 -16.70
CA LYS A 757 -4.76 -3.97 -16.40
C LYS A 757 -4.89 -2.44 -16.47
N MET A 758 -5.49 -1.92 -17.55
CA MET A 758 -5.65 -0.47 -17.78
C MET A 758 -6.49 0.22 -16.71
N ILE A 759 -7.57 -0.42 -16.25
CA ILE A 759 -8.51 0.16 -15.28
C ILE A 759 -8.13 -0.11 -13.81
N SER A 760 -7.18 -1.01 -13.54
CA SER A 760 -6.86 -1.46 -12.17
C SER A 760 -6.41 -0.32 -11.26
N PHE A 761 -5.67 0.66 -11.79
CA PHE A 761 -5.25 1.84 -11.02
C PHE A 761 -6.46 2.70 -10.63
N TRP A 762 -7.22 3.17 -11.62
CA TRP A 762 -8.38 4.04 -11.40
C TRP A 762 -9.43 3.39 -10.49
N ARG A 763 -9.74 2.11 -10.68
CA ARG A 763 -10.67 1.35 -9.83
C ARG A 763 -10.37 1.50 -8.34
N ASN A 764 -9.09 1.48 -7.98
CA ASN A 764 -8.61 1.54 -6.60
C ASN A 764 -8.38 2.98 -6.09
N ALA A 765 -8.10 3.93 -6.98
CA ALA A 765 -7.70 5.30 -6.64
C ALA A 765 -8.83 6.33 -6.79
N GLN A 766 -9.79 6.11 -7.69
CA GLN A 766 -10.85 7.06 -8.05
C GLN A 766 -11.54 7.69 -6.84
N LYS A 767 -11.95 6.88 -5.84
CA LYS A 767 -12.64 7.40 -4.66
C LYS A 767 -11.78 8.38 -3.86
N ARG A 768 -10.48 8.11 -3.72
CA ARG A 768 -9.54 8.98 -2.97
C ARG A 768 -9.19 10.24 -3.76
N ILE A 769 -9.11 10.14 -5.08
CA ILE A 769 -8.80 11.25 -5.99
C ILE A 769 -10.02 12.18 -6.13
N SER A 770 -11.21 11.63 -6.36
CA SER A 770 -12.43 12.41 -6.52
C SER A 770 -12.92 13.04 -5.22
N SER A 771 -12.54 12.52 -4.05
CA SER A 771 -12.86 13.11 -2.75
C SER A 771 -11.92 14.25 -2.33
N GLN A 772 -10.95 14.64 -3.18
CA GLN A 772 -10.05 15.75 -2.86
C GLN A 772 -10.82 17.07 -2.89
N MET A 773 -10.68 17.87 -1.83
CA MET A 773 -11.32 19.18 -1.75
C MET A 773 -10.55 20.21 -2.56
N VAL A 774 -11.19 20.72 -3.62
CA VAL A 774 -10.63 21.76 -4.49
C VAL A 774 -11.34 23.08 -4.23
N VAL A 775 -10.55 24.15 -4.03
CA VAL A 775 -11.09 25.50 -3.85
C VAL A 775 -10.60 26.37 -4.99
N TRP A 776 -11.55 27.03 -5.65
CA TRP A 776 -11.29 27.88 -6.82
C TRP A 776 -11.17 29.35 -6.40
N LEU A 777 -10.14 30.00 -6.94
CA LEU A 777 -9.84 31.40 -6.67
C LEU A 777 -10.51 32.29 -7.71
N ARG A 778 -11.15 33.36 -7.25
CA ARG A 778 -11.72 34.40 -8.12
C ARG A 778 -10.60 35.26 -8.70
N ARG A 779 -10.87 35.91 -9.84
CA ARG A 779 -9.92 36.84 -10.47
C ARG A 779 -9.42 37.94 -9.52
N ALA A 780 -10.23 38.40 -8.57
CA ALA A 780 -9.79 39.42 -7.61
C ALA A 780 -8.78 38.90 -6.56
N GLU A 781 -8.77 37.59 -6.31
CA GLU A 781 -7.99 36.91 -5.28
C GLU A 781 -6.61 36.48 -5.81
N LEU A 782 -6.45 36.40 -7.14
CA LEU A 782 -5.19 36.06 -7.79
C LEU A 782 -4.16 37.21 -7.73
N PRO A 783 -2.87 36.90 -7.48
CA PRO A 783 -1.81 37.91 -7.49
C PRO A 783 -1.74 38.67 -8.81
N ARG A 784 -1.37 39.95 -8.74
CA ARG A 784 -1.23 40.82 -9.93
C ARG A 784 -0.21 40.27 -10.94
N SER A 785 0.83 39.57 -10.49
CA SER A 785 1.83 38.93 -11.35
C SER A 785 1.23 37.83 -12.24
N VAL A 786 0.23 37.11 -11.76
CA VAL A 786 -0.48 36.07 -12.53
C VAL A 786 -1.41 36.73 -13.54
N ARG A 787 -2.24 37.68 -13.08
CA ARG A 787 -3.30 38.31 -13.91
C ARG A 787 -2.78 39.12 -15.09
N LEU A 788 -1.54 39.60 -15.02
CA LEU A 788 -0.90 40.37 -16.08
C LEU A 788 0.05 39.54 -16.93
N HIS A 789 0.18 38.24 -16.65
CA HIS A 789 1.04 37.35 -17.42
C HIS A 789 0.42 37.10 -18.80
N GLN A 790 1.27 36.96 -19.83
CA GLN A 790 0.82 36.76 -21.21
C GLN A 790 0.00 35.48 -21.38
N ASP A 791 0.40 34.41 -20.69
CA ASP A 791 -0.25 33.08 -20.74
C ASP A 791 -1.42 32.93 -19.74
N TYR A 792 -1.90 34.03 -19.15
CA TYR A 792 -3.06 33.99 -18.26
C TYR A 792 -4.34 33.81 -19.09
N ASP A 793 -5.09 32.76 -18.76
CA ASP A 793 -6.38 32.46 -19.36
C ASP A 793 -7.48 33.05 -18.48
N GLU A 794 -8.27 33.97 -19.03
CA GLU A 794 -9.38 34.61 -18.30
C GLU A 794 -10.59 33.68 -18.12
N GLU A 795 -10.78 32.71 -19.02
CA GLU A 795 -11.86 31.71 -18.95
C GLU A 795 -11.45 30.51 -18.08
N GLY A 796 -10.15 30.32 -17.91
CA GLY A 796 -9.57 29.27 -17.10
C GLY A 796 -9.83 29.44 -15.59
N GLN A 797 -10.11 28.33 -14.92
CA GLN A 797 -10.18 28.27 -13.47
C GLN A 797 -8.79 28.00 -12.86
N TYR A 798 -8.46 28.71 -11.79
CA TYR A 798 -7.24 28.51 -11.00
C TYR A 798 -7.64 28.26 -9.55
N GLY A 799 -7.06 27.25 -8.93
CA GLY A 799 -7.42 26.82 -7.59
C GLY A 799 -6.28 26.08 -6.91
N ALA A 800 -6.59 25.49 -5.76
CA ALA A 800 -5.64 24.67 -5.05
C ALA A 800 -6.32 23.56 -4.27
N ILE A 801 -5.53 22.53 -4.00
CA ILE A 801 -5.82 21.43 -3.10
C ILE A 801 -4.84 21.53 -1.94
N LEU A 802 -5.37 21.38 -0.72
CA LEU A 802 -4.56 21.26 0.49
C LEU A 802 -4.56 19.80 0.92
N PRO A 803 -3.47 19.05 0.69
CA PRO A 803 -3.41 17.67 1.14
C PRO A 803 -3.46 17.59 2.66
N GLN A 804 -4.21 16.62 3.17
CA GLN A 804 -4.35 16.35 4.61
C GLN A 804 -3.12 15.57 5.11
N VAL A 805 -1.95 16.23 5.06
CA VAL A 805 -0.68 15.64 5.48
C VAL A 805 -0.61 15.61 7.00
N ILE A 806 -0.35 14.43 7.55
CA ILE A 806 0.01 14.26 8.96
C ILE A 806 1.54 14.28 9.04
N PRO A 807 2.19 15.36 9.53
CA PRO A 807 3.65 15.52 9.45
C PRO A 807 4.44 14.36 10.07
N ALA A 808 3.98 13.81 11.19
CA ALA A 808 4.55 12.61 11.81
C ALA A 808 3.46 11.52 11.98
N GLY A 809 3.01 10.94 10.88
CA GLY A 809 1.93 9.93 10.90
C GLY A 809 2.38 8.49 11.19
N THR A 810 3.69 8.23 11.12
CA THR A 810 4.30 6.92 11.38
C THR A 810 5.28 6.97 12.55
N VAL A 811 5.68 5.83 13.10
CA VAL A 811 6.67 5.77 14.20
C VAL A 811 8.06 6.23 13.74
N THR A 812 8.36 6.07 12.44
CA THR A 812 9.56 6.64 11.80
C THR A 812 9.45 8.16 11.57
N ARG A 813 8.28 8.74 11.90
CA ARG A 813 7.93 10.17 11.73
C ARG A 813 7.89 10.63 10.29
N ARG A 814 7.79 9.71 9.33
CA ARG A 814 7.43 10.06 7.96
C ARG A 814 6.01 10.60 7.93
N ALA A 815 5.81 11.58 7.04
CA ALA A 815 4.50 12.11 6.75
C ALA A 815 3.59 11.03 6.16
N VAL A 816 2.30 11.12 6.47
CA VAL A 816 1.28 10.24 5.93
C VAL A 816 0.21 11.07 5.26
N GLU A 817 -0.07 10.74 4.01
CA GLU A 817 -1.23 11.23 3.27
C GLU A 817 -1.64 10.14 2.26
N PRO A 818 -2.91 9.70 2.21
CA PRO A 818 -3.30 8.51 1.45
C PRO A 818 -3.28 8.61 -0.08
N THR A 819 -3.13 9.80 -0.68
CA THR A 819 -3.40 10.04 -2.11
C THR A 819 -2.16 10.52 -2.86
N TRP A 820 -1.59 11.65 -2.45
CA TRP A 820 -0.47 12.37 -3.03
C TRP A 820 0.87 11.78 -2.63
N LEU A 821 1.05 11.38 -1.35
CA LEU A 821 2.28 10.70 -0.91
C LEU A 821 2.35 9.24 -1.35
N THR A 822 1.25 8.68 -1.84
CA THR A 822 1.21 7.32 -2.44
C THR A 822 1.06 7.35 -3.96
N ALA A 823 1.09 8.53 -4.57
CA ALA A 823 0.89 8.69 -6.01
C ALA A 823 2.01 8.00 -6.79
N SER A 824 1.63 7.07 -7.67
CA SER A 824 2.56 6.40 -8.57
C SER A 824 3.00 7.32 -9.71
N ASN A 825 4.08 6.94 -10.39
CA ASN A 825 4.47 7.59 -11.63
C ASN A 825 3.49 7.25 -12.75
N ALA A 826 3.36 8.20 -13.68
CA ALA A 826 2.50 8.12 -14.85
C ALA A 826 2.86 6.94 -15.75
N ARG A 827 1.83 6.24 -16.26
CA ARG A 827 1.98 5.16 -17.23
C ARG A 827 0.93 5.20 -18.33
N LYS A 828 1.42 5.07 -19.55
CA LYS A 828 0.63 5.11 -20.78
C LYS A 828 -0.45 4.03 -20.85
N ASP A 829 -0.24 2.90 -20.18
CA ASP A 829 -1.14 1.74 -20.21
C ASP A 829 -2.13 1.72 -19.03
N ARG A 830 -2.27 2.83 -18.27
CA ARG A 830 -3.12 2.89 -17.08
C ARG A 830 -3.90 4.20 -16.99
N VAL A 831 -5.22 4.06 -16.92
CA VAL A 831 -6.15 5.19 -16.80
C VAL A 831 -5.94 5.89 -15.45
N GLY A 832 -5.83 7.22 -15.49
CA GLY A 832 -5.68 8.07 -14.31
C GLY A 832 -4.31 7.98 -13.62
N SER A 833 -3.31 7.35 -14.21
CA SER A 833 -1.96 7.31 -13.62
C SER A 833 -1.23 8.66 -13.67
N GLU A 834 -1.72 9.61 -14.46
CA GLU A 834 -1.17 10.97 -14.68
C GLU A 834 -1.46 11.96 -13.53
N LEU A 835 -1.94 11.49 -12.37
CA LEU A 835 -2.38 12.32 -11.23
C LEU A 835 -1.39 13.44 -10.86
N LYS A 836 -0.08 13.13 -10.80
CA LYS A 836 0.96 14.11 -10.45
C LYS A 836 1.04 15.27 -11.43
N ALA A 837 0.75 15.04 -12.72
CA ALA A 837 0.80 16.07 -13.76
C ALA A 837 -0.35 17.09 -13.65
N MET A 838 -1.38 16.79 -12.84
CA MET A 838 -2.50 17.70 -12.60
C MET A 838 -2.16 18.79 -11.58
N VAL A 839 -1.04 18.65 -10.86
CA VAL A 839 -0.49 19.74 -10.06
C VAL A 839 0.16 20.72 -11.02
N GLN A 840 -0.55 21.82 -11.28
CA GLN A 840 -0.16 22.81 -12.27
C GLN A 840 -0.14 24.20 -11.64
N VAL A 841 1.03 24.82 -11.70
CA VAL A 841 1.22 26.19 -11.21
C VAL A 841 0.57 27.20 -12.15
N PRO A 842 0.02 28.30 -11.61
CA PRO A 842 -0.47 29.39 -12.43
C PRO A 842 0.69 30.10 -13.17
N PRO A 843 0.38 30.85 -14.25
CA PRO A 843 1.38 31.63 -14.96
C PRO A 843 2.21 32.53 -14.03
N ALA A 844 3.48 32.77 -14.39
CA ALA A 844 4.51 33.41 -13.56
C ALA A 844 5.08 32.59 -12.38
N TYR A 845 4.59 31.38 -12.11
CA TYR A 845 5.10 30.49 -11.07
C TYR A 845 5.71 29.20 -11.66
N HIS A 846 6.68 28.63 -10.96
CA HIS A 846 7.33 27.36 -11.33
C HIS A 846 7.53 26.51 -10.07
N LEU A 847 7.34 25.19 -10.18
CA LEU A 847 7.73 24.24 -9.14
C LEU A 847 9.20 23.89 -9.33
N VAL A 848 10.00 24.07 -8.29
CA VAL A 848 11.40 23.65 -8.27
C VAL A 848 11.54 22.59 -7.19
N GLY A 849 12.02 21.42 -7.58
CA GLY A 849 12.27 20.30 -6.68
C GLY A 849 13.51 19.54 -7.14
N ALA A 850 14.07 18.76 -6.22
CA ALA A 850 15.15 17.83 -6.49
C ALA A 850 14.82 16.51 -5.79
N ASP A 851 15.15 15.40 -6.44
CA ASP A 851 15.09 14.07 -5.84
C ASP A 851 16.53 13.61 -5.57
N VAL A 852 16.76 13.07 -4.39
CA VAL A 852 18.09 12.59 -3.97
C VAL A 852 18.11 11.08 -4.10
N ASP A 853 18.82 10.60 -5.12
CA ASP A 853 18.96 9.17 -5.37
C ASP A 853 19.51 8.45 -4.13
N SER A 854 18.76 7.44 -3.68
CA SER A 854 19.20 6.53 -2.61
C SER A 854 19.63 7.23 -1.30
N GLN A 855 19.00 8.35 -0.96
CA GLN A 855 19.29 9.13 0.26
C GLN A 855 19.47 8.26 1.53
N GLU A 856 18.59 7.28 1.72
CA GLU A 856 18.60 6.38 2.89
C GLU A 856 19.81 5.45 2.91
N LEU A 857 20.21 4.93 1.74
CA LEU A 857 21.39 4.08 1.61
C LEU A 857 22.66 4.89 1.90
N TRP A 858 22.70 6.15 1.46
CA TRP A 858 23.81 7.04 1.75
C TRP A 858 23.94 7.33 3.25
N ILE A 859 22.83 7.63 3.92
CA ILE A 859 22.81 7.81 5.38
C ILE A 859 23.28 6.54 6.10
N ALA A 860 22.77 5.37 5.70
CA ALA A 860 23.19 4.10 6.28
C ALA A 860 24.68 3.82 6.05
N ALA A 861 25.21 4.14 4.86
CA ALA A 861 26.62 3.99 4.54
C ALA A 861 27.50 4.87 5.44
N MET A 862 27.14 6.15 5.58
CA MET A 862 27.86 7.08 6.45
C MET A 862 27.94 6.60 7.91
N LEU A 863 26.89 5.95 8.43
CA LEU A 863 26.91 5.37 9.78
C LEU A 863 27.95 4.26 9.93
N GLY A 864 28.08 3.39 8.91
CA GLY A 864 29.10 2.34 8.89
C GLY A 864 30.51 2.90 8.74
N GLU A 865 30.69 3.87 7.84
CA GLU A 865 31.99 4.51 7.57
C GLU A 865 32.54 5.27 8.78
N ALA A 866 31.67 6.00 9.48
CA ALA A 866 32.03 6.74 10.69
C ALA A 866 32.58 5.84 11.80
N HIS A 867 32.11 4.58 11.88
CA HIS A 867 32.59 3.61 12.87
C HIS A 867 33.80 2.80 12.37
N PHE A 868 34.00 2.67 11.06
CA PHE A 868 35.08 1.85 10.50
C PHE A 868 36.43 2.59 10.49
N ALA A 869 36.50 3.72 9.78
CA ALA A 869 37.73 4.48 9.55
C ALA A 869 37.49 6.00 9.49
N GLY A 870 36.24 6.47 9.57
CA GLY A 870 35.91 7.90 9.54
C GLY A 870 36.14 8.58 8.18
N MET A 871 36.21 7.82 7.08
CA MET A 871 36.45 8.35 5.74
C MET A 871 35.35 7.98 4.75
N HIS A 872 35.00 8.88 3.84
CA HIS A 872 34.05 8.55 2.77
C HIS A 872 34.64 7.52 1.80
N GLY A 873 33.85 6.53 1.43
CA GLY A 873 34.23 5.41 0.58
C GLY A 873 35.10 4.34 1.23
N CYS A 874 35.29 4.36 2.56
CA CYS A 874 36.16 3.40 3.26
C CYS A 874 35.57 2.00 3.39
N THR A 875 34.24 1.89 3.34
CA THR A 875 33.53 0.60 3.37
C THR A 875 33.08 0.22 1.97
N ALA A 876 32.94 -1.09 1.70
CA ALA A 876 32.40 -1.55 0.42
C ALA A 876 31.01 -0.96 0.14
N PHE A 877 30.15 -0.87 1.16
CA PHE A 877 28.82 -0.27 1.03
C PHE A 877 28.86 1.22 0.66
N GLY A 878 29.70 2.02 1.33
CA GLY A 878 29.87 3.43 1.00
C GLY A 878 30.51 3.66 -0.38
N TRP A 879 31.47 2.83 -0.75
CA TRP A 879 32.06 2.88 -2.09
C TRP A 879 31.04 2.56 -3.18
N MET A 880 30.26 1.48 -3.02
CA MET A 880 29.22 1.08 -3.98
C MET A 880 28.11 2.13 -4.14
N THR A 881 27.83 2.93 -3.10
CA THR A 881 26.81 3.99 -3.14
C THR A 881 27.35 5.28 -3.75
N LEU A 882 28.61 5.65 -3.49
CA LEU A 882 29.22 6.89 -3.99
C LEU A 882 29.81 6.77 -5.40
N GLN A 883 30.44 5.63 -5.73
CA GLN A 883 31.19 5.43 -6.97
C GLN A 883 30.70 4.26 -7.83
N GLY A 884 29.79 3.44 -7.30
CA GLY A 884 29.25 2.30 -8.03
C GLY A 884 28.57 2.71 -9.34
N LYS A 885 28.86 1.97 -10.41
CA LYS A 885 28.31 2.22 -11.75
C LYS A 885 27.44 1.05 -12.18
N LYS A 886 26.22 1.37 -12.64
CA LYS A 886 25.32 0.39 -13.27
C LYS A 886 25.95 -0.30 -14.47
N SER A 887 26.68 0.44 -15.31
CA SER A 887 27.32 -0.10 -16.52
C SER A 887 28.44 -1.12 -16.24
N GLN A 888 29.09 -1.04 -15.07
CA GLN A 888 30.17 -1.94 -14.67
C GLN A 888 29.70 -3.01 -13.68
N GLY A 889 28.41 -3.03 -13.33
CA GLY A 889 27.86 -3.93 -12.31
C GLY A 889 28.43 -3.69 -10.90
N THR A 890 29.04 -2.54 -10.65
CA THR A 890 29.69 -2.21 -9.38
C THR A 890 28.78 -1.48 -8.39
N ASP A 891 27.57 -1.09 -8.81
CA ASP A 891 26.56 -0.57 -7.90
C ASP A 891 25.93 -1.68 -7.04
N LEU A 892 25.45 -1.28 -5.86
CA LEU A 892 24.87 -2.18 -4.87
C LEU A 892 23.79 -3.09 -5.46
N HIS A 893 22.90 -2.55 -6.29
CA HIS A 893 21.78 -3.32 -6.84
C HIS A 893 22.24 -4.35 -7.87
N SER A 894 23.17 -4.00 -8.75
CA SER A 894 23.70 -4.95 -9.72
C SER A 894 24.52 -6.05 -9.05
N ARG A 895 25.31 -5.73 -8.01
CA ARG A 895 26.04 -6.78 -7.27
C ARG A 895 25.11 -7.77 -6.56
N THR A 896 24.05 -7.28 -5.92
CA THR A 896 23.04 -8.17 -5.31
C THR A 896 22.31 -8.98 -6.38
N ALA A 897 21.98 -8.37 -7.52
CA ALA A 897 21.33 -9.04 -8.64
C ALA A 897 22.18 -10.20 -9.18
N ASP A 898 23.47 -9.97 -9.42
CA ASP A 898 24.42 -10.96 -9.92
C ASP A 898 24.64 -12.10 -8.92
N ALA A 899 24.74 -11.79 -7.62
CA ALA A 899 24.96 -12.79 -6.58
C ALA A 899 23.80 -13.79 -6.45
N VAL A 900 22.58 -13.37 -6.77
CA VAL A 900 21.34 -14.15 -6.56
C VAL A 900 20.76 -14.68 -7.88
N GLY A 901 21.16 -14.07 -9.01
CA GLY A 901 20.65 -14.34 -10.35
C GLY A 901 19.23 -13.81 -10.55
N ILE A 902 18.98 -12.55 -10.15
CA ILE A 902 17.70 -11.86 -10.32
C ILE A 902 17.88 -10.55 -11.12
N SER A 903 16.78 -9.91 -11.53
CA SER A 903 16.87 -8.60 -12.16
C SER A 903 17.29 -7.53 -11.15
N ARG A 904 17.92 -6.46 -11.65
CA ARG A 904 18.33 -5.31 -10.82
C ARG A 904 17.17 -4.66 -10.06
N GLU A 905 16.01 -4.54 -10.69
CA GLU A 905 14.82 -3.96 -10.04
C GLU A 905 14.30 -4.84 -8.90
N HIS A 906 14.33 -6.17 -9.04
CA HIS A 906 14.04 -7.07 -7.93
C HIS A 906 15.09 -6.93 -6.82
N ALA A 907 16.38 -6.83 -7.18
CA ALA A 907 17.46 -6.62 -6.22
C ALA A 907 17.33 -5.30 -5.46
N LYS A 908 16.74 -4.26 -6.05
CA LYS A 908 16.38 -3.01 -5.37
C LYS A 908 15.42 -3.29 -4.20
N VAL A 909 14.31 -3.98 -4.46
CA VAL A 909 13.34 -4.36 -3.42
C VAL A 909 14.00 -5.19 -2.32
N PHE A 910 14.87 -6.14 -2.68
CA PHE A 910 15.65 -6.92 -1.71
C PHE A 910 16.56 -6.06 -0.82
N ASN A 911 17.37 -5.19 -1.43
CA ASN A 911 18.34 -4.39 -0.69
C ASN A 911 17.66 -3.47 0.32
N TYR A 912 16.57 -2.82 -0.09
CA TYR A 912 15.78 -2.01 0.84
C TYR A 912 15.19 -2.88 1.95
N GLY A 913 14.43 -3.95 1.62
CA GLY A 913 13.85 -4.82 2.64
C GLY A 913 14.87 -5.31 3.67
N ARG A 914 16.06 -5.72 3.22
CA ARG A 914 17.14 -6.23 4.07
C ARG A 914 17.75 -5.17 4.99
N ILE A 915 17.97 -3.95 4.50
CA ILE A 915 18.53 -2.85 5.30
C ILE A 915 17.56 -2.43 6.41
N TYR A 916 16.27 -2.55 6.15
CA TYR A 916 15.18 -2.34 7.10
C TYR A 916 14.87 -3.55 7.99
N GLY A 917 15.86 -4.40 8.23
CA GLY A 917 15.74 -5.49 9.21
C GLY A 917 15.09 -6.77 8.69
N ALA A 918 14.69 -6.87 7.41
CA ALA A 918 14.09 -8.10 6.91
C ALA A 918 15.05 -9.29 7.02
N GLY A 919 14.54 -10.38 7.58
CA GLY A 919 15.24 -11.63 7.80
C GLY A 919 15.32 -12.57 6.58
N GLN A 920 16.07 -13.66 6.73
CA GLN A 920 16.22 -14.70 5.70
C GLN A 920 14.86 -15.27 5.21
N PRO A 921 13.88 -15.57 6.09
CA PRO A 921 12.60 -16.12 5.63
C PRO A 921 11.80 -15.15 4.75
N PHE A 922 11.97 -13.84 4.94
CA PHE A 922 11.37 -12.83 4.07
C PHE A 922 11.99 -12.89 2.68
N ALA A 923 13.32 -12.95 2.61
CA ALA A 923 14.02 -13.05 1.33
C ALA A 923 13.67 -14.34 0.58
N GLU A 924 13.53 -15.47 1.27
CA GLU A 924 13.09 -16.73 0.67
C GLU A 924 11.70 -16.60 0.02
N ARG A 925 10.72 -16.06 0.75
CA ARG A 925 9.37 -15.84 0.23
C ARG A 925 9.37 -14.89 -0.96
N LEU A 926 10.12 -13.79 -0.88
CA LEU A 926 10.20 -12.81 -1.94
C LEU A 926 10.87 -13.40 -3.20
N LEU A 927 11.91 -14.22 -3.04
CA LEU A 927 12.56 -14.94 -4.14
C LEU A 927 11.57 -15.87 -4.85
N MET A 928 10.78 -16.62 -4.07
CA MET A 928 9.75 -17.52 -4.62
C MET A 928 8.60 -16.75 -5.28
N GLN A 929 8.27 -15.54 -4.81
CA GLN A 929 7.26 -14.68 -5.45
C GLN A 929 7.75 -14.15 -6.80
N PHE A 930 9.00 -13.69 -6.88
CA PHE A 930 9.57 -13.22 -8.13
C PHE A 930 9.77 -14.36 -9.12
N ASN A 931 10.28 -15.49 -8.65
CA ASN A 931 10.50 -16.68 -9.45
C ASN A 931 9.81 -17.89 -8.82
N HIS A 932 8.61 -18.19 -9.30
CA HIS A 932 7.78 -19.30 -8.82
C HIS A 932 8.36 -20.68 -9.14
N ARG A 933 9.43 -20.76 -9.93
CA ARG A 933 10.13 -22.00 -10.29
C ARG A 933 11.18 -22.40 -9.25
N LEU A 934 11.56 -21.50 -8.35
CA LEU A 934 12.52 -21.80 -7.28
C LEU A 934 11.86 -22.68 -6.22
N SER A 935 12.53 -23.77 -5.87
CA SER A 935 12.15 -24.56 -4.69
C SER A 935 12.47 -23.80 -3.40
N GLN A 936 11.80 -24.17 -2.30
CA GLN A 936 12.09 -23.57 -0.99
C GLN A 936 13.56 -23.79 -0.57
N GLN A 937 14.15 -24.94 -0.89
CA GLN A 937 15.55 -25.24 -0.56
C GLN A 937 16.53 -24.37 -1.35
N GLU A 938 16.28 -24.17 -2.65
CA GLU A 938 17.08 -23.29 -3.50
C GLU A 938 16.93 -21.83 -3.08
N ALA A 939 15.71 -21.38 -2.78
CA ALA A 939 15.44 -20.05 -2.26
C ALA A 939 16.20 -19.81 -0.94
N ALA A 940 16.17 -20.78 -0.02
CA ALA A 940 16.92 -20.73 1.24
C ALA A 940 18.43 -20.75 1.05
N GLY A 941 18.94 -21.49 0.06
CA GLY A 941 20.36 -21.48 -0.33
C GLY A 941 20.79 -20.10 -0.83
N LYS A 942 20.03 -19.54 -1.79
CA LYS A 942 20.29 -18.22 -2.36
C LYS A 942 20.16 -17.09 -1.34
N ALA A 943 19.14 -17.13 -0.48
CA ALA A 943 18.99 -16.17 0.60
C ALA A 943 20.18 -16.22 1.56
N ARG A 944 20.58 -17.40 2.05
CA ARG A 944 21.77 -17.53 2.92
C ARG A 944 23.03 -16.98 2.29
N GLN A 945 23.27 -17.30 1.02
CA GLN A 945 24.43 -16.79 0.29
C GLN A 945 24.40 -15.26 0.21
N MET A 946 23.24 -14.67 -0.10
CA MET A 946 23.06 -13.22 -0.17
C MET A 946 23.32 -12.54 1.19
N TYR A 947 22.73 -13.04 2.29
CA TYR A 947 22.93 -12.46 3.63
C TYR A 947 24.39 -12.61 4.09
N ALA A 948 25.03 -13.73 3.81
CA ALA A 948 26.44 -13.93 4.13
C ALA A 948 27.36 -12.96 3.38
N LEU A 949 27.10 -12.69 2.10
CA LEU A 949 27.88 -11.73 1.31
C LEU A 949 27.66 -10.27 1.74
N THR A 950 26.44 -9.95 2.16
CA THR A 950 26.04 -8.55 2.44
C THR A 950 26.12 -8.22 3.93
N LYS A 951 25.26 -8.81 4.76
CA LYS A 951 25.23 -8.59 6.21
C LYS A 951 26.46 -9.19 6.90
N GLY A 952 26.97 -10.30 6.36
CA GLY A 952 28.13 -11.00 6.91
C GLY A 952 27.76 -12.19 7.78
N LEU A 953 28.75 -12.72 8.50
CA LEU A 953 28.59 -13.82 9.45
C LEU A 953 28.53 -13.28 10.88
N ARG A 954 27.70 -13.89 11.74
CA ARG A 954 27.68 -13.56 13.17
C ARG A 954 28.89 -14.13 13.88
N ARG A 955 29.57 -13.27 14.63
CA ARG A 955 30.60 -13.59 15.62
C ARG A 955 30.19 -13.06 17.00
N TYR A 956 30.81 -13.59 18.05
CA TYR A 956 30.41 -13.34 19.43
C TYR A 956 31.61 -12.90 20.28
N HIS A 957 31.41 -11.90 21.13
CA HIS A 957 32.35 -11.57 22.19
C HIS A 957 31.97 -12.35 23.45
N LEU A 958 32.96 -13.00 24.06
CA LEU A 958 32.76 -13.75 25.29
C LEU A 958 32.53 -12.79 26.47
N SER A 959 31.64 -13.16 27.37
CA SER A 959 31.47 -12.47 28.67
C SER A 959 32.62 -12.80 29.61
N GLU A 960 32.73 -12.09 30.74
CA GLU A 960 33.69 -12.44 31.80
C GLU A 960 33.51 -13.89 32.28
N GLU A 961 32.25 -14.36 32.40
CA GLU A 961 31.95 -15.76 32.71
C GLU A 961 32.37 -16.72 31.59
N GLY A 962 32.19 -16.32 30.33
CA GLY A 962 32.58 -17.09 29.14
C GLY A 962 34.09 -17.21 29.00
N GLU A 963 34.83 -16.13 29.23
CA GLU A 963 36.30 -16.11 29.24
C GLU A 963 36.86 -16.96 30.38
N TRP A 964 36.29 -16.84 31.58
CA TRP A 964 36.66 -17.69 32.71
C TRP A 964 36.41 -19.18 32.43
N LEU A 965 35.27 -19.52 31.81
CA LEU A 965 34.96 -20.89 31.39
C LEU A 965 35.94 -21.41 30.35
N LEU A 966 36.32 -20.58 29.38
CA LEU A 966 37.28 -20.94 28.34
C LEU A 966 38.65 -21.24 28.96
N GLN A 967 39.12 -20.41 29.89
CA GLN A 967 40.36 -20.63 30.63
C GLN A 967 40.31 -21.88 31.52
N LYS A 968 39.18 -22.10 32.21
CA LYS A 968 39.01 -23.24 33.13
C LYS A 968 38.87 -24.57 32.42
N LEU A 969 38.20 -24.59 31.27
CA LEU A 969 37.95 -25.79 30.47
C LEU A 969 39.04 -26.06 29.43
N ASN A 970 40.02 -25.14 29.29
CA ASN A 970 41.15 -25.21 28.37
C ASN A 970 40.72 -25.54 26.92
N VAL A 971 39.67 -24.86 26.44
CA VAL A 971 39.11 -25.06 25.10
C VAL A 971 39.84 -24.15 24.12
N ASN A 972 40.42 -24.72 23.05
CA ASN A 972 41.07 -23.93 21.99
C ASN A 972 40.03 -23.31 21.05
N VAL A 973 40.14 -22.01 20.80
CA VAL A 973 39.19 -21.22 20.00
C VAL A 973 39.94 -20.22 19.13
N GLU A 974 39.53 -20.10 17.86
CA GLU A 974 40.08 -19.12 16.92
C GLU A 974 39.42 -17.75 17.14
N ARG A 975 40.23 -16.74 17.46
CA ARG A 975 39.80 -15.34 17.64
C ARG A 975 40.10 -14.52 16.40
N ALA A 976 39.18 -13.65 16.01
CA ALA A 976 39.43 -12.64 14.97
C ALA A 976 40.25 -11.45 15.53
N GLU A 977 40.64 -10.50 14.68
CA GLU A 977 41.40 -9.31 15.05
C GLU A 977 40.72 -8.46 16.14
N ASP A 978 39.38 -8.48 16.19
CA ASP A 978 38.55 -7.81 17.19
C ASP A 978 38.34 -8.65 18.47
N GLY A 979 38.95 -9.84 18.56
CA GLY A 979 38.80 -10.77 19.67
C GLY A 979 37.49 -11.57 19.65
N SER A 980 36.64 -11.44 18.62
CA SER A 980 35.38 -12.18 18.49
C SER A 980 35.60 -13.63 18.04
N ILE A 981 34.69 -14.53 18.42
CA ILE A 981 34.75 -15.97 18.11
C ILE A 981 33.57 -16.42 17.25
N SER A 982 33.75 -17.55 16.56
CA SER A 982 32.70 -18.13 15.72
C SER A 982 31.58 -18.76 16.56
N LEU A 983 30.37 -18.88 15.97
CA LEU A 983 29.27 -19.62 16.58
C LEU A 983 29.63 -21.09 16.88
N GLN A 984 30.45 -21.71 16.02
CA GLN A 984 30.87 -23.10 16.21
C GLN A 984 31.72 -23.24 17.48
N ASP A 985 32.60 -22.28 17.74
CA ASP A 985 33.43 -22.29 18.94
C ASP A 985 32.65 -21.95 20.20
N LEU A 986 31.70 -21.01 20.11
CA LEU A 986 30.75 -20.74 21.20
C LEU A 986 29.97 -22.01 21.58
N ARG A 987 29.51 -22.77 20.58
CA ARG A 987 28.84 -24.07 20.78
C ARG A 987 29.77 -25.12 21.39
N LYS A 988 31.06 -25.15 21.01
CA LYS A 988 32.07 -26.02 21.65
C LYS A 988 32.21 -25.70 23.14
N ILE A 989 32.35 -24.41 23.50
CA ILE A 989 32.45 -23.96 24.90
C ILE A 989 31.20 -24.38 25.68
N SER A 990 30.00 -24.11 25.14
CA SER A 990 28.73 -24.46 25.79
C SER A 990 28.56 -25.96 25.99
N LYS A 991 28.91 -26.77 24.98
CA LYS A 991 28.85 -28.23 25.05
C LYS A 991 29.79 -28.79 26.12
N VAL A 992 31.03 -28.31 26.17
CA VAL A 992 32.03 -28.75 27.16
C VAL A 992 31.63 -28.29 28.57
N ALA A 993 31.12 -27.07 28.73
CA ALA A 993 30.62 -26.56 30.01
C ALA A 993 29.46 -27.40 30.55
N THR A 994 28.51 -27.78 29.67
CA THR A 994 27.35 -28.60 30.05
C THR A 994 27.74 -30.04 30.41
N GLN A 995 28.77 -30.59 29.77
CA GLN A 995 29.32 -31.92 30.09
C GLN A 995 30.10 -31.94 31.40
N SER A 996 30.65 -30.79 31.82
CA SER A 996 31.50 -30.66 33.02
C SER A 996 30.70 -30.34 34.29
N THR A 997 29.43 -29.91 34.18
CA THR A 997 28.53 -29.66 35.31
C THR A 997 27.85 -30.94 35.80
N THR A 998 28.01 -31.27 37.09
CA THR A 998 27.43 -32.46 37.74
C THR A 998 25.90 -32.49 37.63
N ARG A 999 25.33 -33.68 37.33
CA ARG A 999 23.88 -33.97 37.27
C ARG A 999 23.15 -33.40 38.49
N GLY A 1000 22.49 -32.25 38.35
CA GLY A 1000 21.63 -31.70 39.41
C GLY A 1000 21.32 -30.20 39.31
N SER A 1001 22.20 -29.39 38.70
CA SER A 1001 21.95 -27.95 38.53
C SER A 1001 22.21 -27.54 37.08
N LYS A 1002 21.14 -27.32 36.31
CA LYS A 1002 21.22 -26.66 34.99
C LYS A 1002 21.44 -25.16 35.22
N LYS A 1003 22.63 -24.76 35.64
CA LYS A 1003 22.99 -23.34 35.67
C LYS A 1003 23.15 -22.87 34.22
N LYS A 1004 22.30 -21.94 33.77
CA LYS A 1004 22.42 -21.31 32.45
C LYS A 1004 23.56 -20.29 32.55
N TRP A 1005 24.67 -20.57 31.88
CA TRP A 1005 25.84 -19.69 31.85
C TRP A 1005 25.60 -18.55 30.87
N ASN A 1006 25.91 -17.31 31.26
CA ASN A 1006 25.87 -16.20 30.32
C ASN A 1006 27.22 -16.14 29.59
N LEU A 1007 27.30 -16.76 28.42
CA LEU A 1007 28.57 -16.95 27.69
C LEU A 1007 28.98 -15.75 26.83
N THR A 1008 28.05 -14.85 26.50
CA THR A 1008 28.25 -13.83 25.47
C THR A 1008 28.04 -12.43 26.04
N ALA A 1009 29.03 -11.55 25.90
CA ALA A 1009 28.91 -10.12 26.20
C ALA A 1009 28.23 -9.34 25.07
N GLY A 1010 28.30 -9.83 23.84
CA GLY A 1010 27.75 -9.17 22.67
C GLY A 1010 27.93 -9.97 21.39
N ARG A 1011 27.27 -9.52 20.32
CA ARG A 1011 27.34 -10.13 18.98
C ARG A 1011 27.72 -9.07 17.95
N VAL A 1012 28.43 -9.49 16.91
CA VAL A 1012 28.93 -8.61 15.86
C VAL A 1012 28.84 -9.33 14.51
N TRP A 1013 28.56 -8.58 13.45
CA TRP A 1013 28.64 -9.06 12.08
C TRP A 1013 30.01 -8.77 11.49
N THR A 1014 30.59 -9.73 10.76
CA THR A 1014 31.87 -9.57 10.06
C THR A 1014 31.81 -10.08 8.62
N ASP A 1015 32.78 -9.67 7.81
CA ASP A 1015 33.05 -10.19 6.45
C ASP A 1015 31.99 -9.90 5.37
N GLY A 1016 30.91 -9.20 5.72
CA GLY A 1016 29.91 -8.71 4.77
C GLY A 1016 30.18 -7.29 4.31
N THR A 1017 29.69 -6.92 3.12
CA THR A 1017 29.83 -5.56 2.58
C THR A 1017 29.20 -4.47 3.46
N GLU A 1018 28.21 -4.84 4.29
CA GLU A 1018 27.40 -3.94 5.11
C GLU A 1018 27.53 -4.19 6.62
N SER A 1019 28.41 -5.11 7.03
CA SER A 1019 28.51 -5.55 8.43
C SER A 1019 28.71 -4.39 9.41
N TYR A 1020 29.58 -3.42 9.07
CA TYR A 1020 29.85 -2.26 9.93
C TYR A 1020 28.64 -1.35 10.13
N MET A 1021 27.81 -1.19 9.09
CA MET A 1021 26.55 -0.43 9.19
C MET A 1021 25.56 -1.14 10.13
N PHE A 1022 25.35 -2.46 9.96
CA PHE A 1022 24.48 -3.23 10.84
C PHE A 1022 24.97 -3.24 12.29
N ASN A 1023 26.28 -3.37 12.52
CA ASN A 1023 26.86 -3.30 13.87
C ASN A 1023 26.57 -1.96 14.53
N LYS A 1024 26.70 -0.85 13.78
CA LYS A 1024 26.41 0.48 14.30
C LYS A 1024 24.92 0.67 14.59
N LEU A 1025 24.04 0.20 13.70
CA LEU A 1025 22.58 0.25 13.92
C LEU A 1025 22.16 -0.59 15.13
N GLU A 1026 22.66 -1.82 15.26
CA GLU A 1026 22.38 -2.68 16.42
C GLU A 1026 22.89 -2.05 17.72
N SER A 1027 24.06 -1.40 17.70
CA SER A 1027 24.58 -0.65 18.85
C SER A 1027 23.68 0.51 19.28
N ILE A 1028 23.16 1.28 18.33
CA ILE A 1028 22.25 2.40 18.62
C ILE A 1028 20.93 1.87 19.20
N ALA A 1029 20.36 0.84 18.59
CA ALA A 1029 19.09 0.29 19.00
C ALA A 1029 19.10 -0.42 20.36
N GLN A 1030 20.24 -1.04 20.72
CA GLN A 1030 20.43 -1.69 22.02
C GLN A 1030 20.80 -0.71 23.15
N SER A 1031 21.05 0.56 22.84
CA SER A 1031 21.33 1.57 23.87
C SER A 1031 20.10 1.82 24.75
N ASP A 1032 20.30 2.18 26.02
CA ASP A 1032 19.19 2.42 26.96
C ASP A 1032 18.20 3.49 26.48
N ARG A 1033 18.69 4.46 25.69
CA ARG A 1033 17.92 5.55 25.10
C ARG A 1033 18.28 5.71 23.63
N PRO A 1034 17.74 4.86 22.74
CA PRO A 1034 18.08 4.89 21.31
C PRO A 1034 17.75 6.26 20.72
N ALA A 1035 18.76 6.92 20.16
CA ALA A 1035 18.64 8.25 19.57
C ALA A 1035 19.41 8.35 18.26
N THR A 1036 18.94 9.20 17.36
CA THR A 1036 19.63 9.48 16.10
C THR A 1036 20.94 10.26 16.37
N PRO A 1037 22.04 9.95 15.67
CA PRO A 1037 23.36 10.50 15.99
C PRO A 1037 23.49 12.01 15.75
N VAL A 1038 22.73 12.59 14.82
CA VAL A 1038 22.79 14.03 14.48
C VAL A 1038 21.73 14.83 15.23
N LEU A 1039 20.46 14.43 15.10
CA LEU A 1039 19.35 15.19 15.69
C LEU A 1039 19.07 14.82 17.15
N ASN A 1040 19.77 13.84 17.71
CA ASN A 1040 19.53 13.29 19.05
C ASN A 1040 18.06 12.96 19.31
N CYS A 1041 17.35 12.55 18.26
CA CYS A 1041 15.92 12.26 18.30
C CYS A 1041 15.73 10.82 18.76
N ARG A 1042 15.00 10.63 19.87
CA ARG A 1042 14.76 9.31 20.44
C ARG A 1042 13.62 8.56 19.74
N ILE A 1043 13.61 7.24 19.74
CA ILE A 1043 12.50 6.41 19.20
C ILE A 1043 11.20 6.60 20.01
N SER A 1044 10.05 6.02 19.65
CA SER A 1044 8.83 6.03 20.49
C SER A 1044 9.04 5.33 21.85
N ARG A 1045 8.36 5.77 22.92
CA ARG A 1045 8.41 5.14 24.27
C ARG A 1045 8.05 3.65 24.22
N ALA A 1046 7.10 3.29 23.35
CA ALA A 1046 6.66 1.90 23.19
C ALA A 1046 7.70 0.99 22.51
N LEU A 1047 8.81 1.55 22.02
CA LEU A 1047 9.89 0.83 21.35
C LEU A 1047 11.24 0.95 22.07
N GLU A 1048 11.27 1.58 23.26
CA GLU A 1048 12.50 1.62 24.04
C GLU A 1048 12.82 0.25 24.65
N PRO A 1049 14.11 -0.11 24.77
CA PRO A 1049 14.52 -1.38 25.36
C PRO A 1049 13.91 -1.70 26.71
N SER A 1050 13.65 -0.69 27.55
CA SER A 1050 12.97 -0.89 28.83
C SER A 1050 11.55 -1.43 28.68
N ALA A 1051 10.83 -1.06 27.62
CA ALA A 1051 9.43 -1.41 27.40
C ALA A 1051 9.23 -2.68 26.56
N VAL A 1052 10.17 -2.98 25.65
CA VAL A 1052 10.13 -4.15 24.76
C VAL A 1052 11.04 -5.30 25.22
N GLN A 1053 11.94 -5.08 26.19
CA GLN A 1053 12.85 -6.11 26.75
C GLN A 1053 13.64 -6.86 25.66
N GLU A 1054 13.56 -8.19 25.57
CA GLU A 1054 14.26 -8.97 24.54
C GLU A 1054 13.69 -8.76 23.12
N GLU A 1055 12.53 -8.08 22.97
CA GLU A 1055 11.91 -7.76 21.68
C GLU A 1055 12.51 -6.50 21.00
N VAL A 1056 13.65 -5.96 21.48
CA VAL A 1056 14.31 -4.81 20.81
C VAL A 1056 14.78 -5.14 19.40
N HIS A 1057 15.27 -6.37 19.18
CA HIS A 1057 15.78 -6.81 17.87
C HIS A 1057 14.69 -6.91 16.78
N VAL A 1058 13.44 -6.87 17.19
CA VAL A 1058 12.25 -6.96 16.34
C VAL A 1058 11.88 -5.60 15.72
N CYS A 1059 12.41 -4.51 16.26
CA CYS A 1059 11.99 -3.14 15.93
C CYS A 1059 13.01 -2.34 15.11
N ILE A 1060 14.17 -2.94 14.79
CA ILE A 1060 15.27 -2.31 14.02
C ILE A 1060 15.09 -2.55 12.54
#